data_AF-A0A7S2PTK6-F1
#
_entry.id   AF-A0A7S2PTK6-F1
#
_cell.length_a   1.000
_cell.length_b   1.000
_cell.length_c   1.000
_cell.angle_alpha   90.00
_cell.angle_beta   90.00
_cell.angle_gamma   90.00
#
_symmetry.space_group_name_H-M   'P 1'
#
loop_
_entity.id
_entity.type
_entity.pdbx_description
1 polymer ?
#
loop_
_entity_poly.entity_id
_entity_poly.type
_entity_poly.pdbx_seq_one_letter_code
_entity_poly.pdbx_strand_id
1 'polypeptide(L)'
;IPSNMTVRCCLCFAAVQYDDLQSLEWLCESLGAPDDLVDGWNLLHYSAYMGRIEIIGWLSTQQNWNALVSEPSTRKNFNGAFAVHIAASCGHLYACDLLIDLKVSLEDEKGKRPEDYAEKSQHEFVRKWAAKRAKPQALLKDVAKLLCQVEEQKSVSQIQDFIISSRCLDIDTWTKCNWNTFDEQLSGISFQNVIHLCCKTTDIELVRWICFRLYFSCDGYAEQTFWGRDWTQRGTKEMPRDDIVSFVKERGYDDLLDQLQLKWFKDISCVDPLMRDSILKSALGGDERLVNIRAAIIRIYVLAYICEVSKKNMRDILMRGGSVDELRDLLRINAESNDAVMAEAGEISHNLHYALGLFEMPKYIRDWQYTKTHTVSKLLLYAEDLYDKNQGAHIVLATEGYTELLRFCLSNIQGWNAVMELNVIRIASFFGHSSIVEMLLSPDGAFTLRSAEKDRHNAAIIGAGEALRYRDLECLANMPKDSIIEKGGDIERRFEGAYSEDSWSKKAECVQQMMSESLIVAVLNGYARELFDSDMDNKTALKTLRLLVDNRIYTYDEILYAMKLLLDKEIYSIEWTACVVDLLQNVMDALGLQPIFYTKQVQEICTKVIGEVIRATTGNDKDAAAVKFILGFFEKLACGGVDIQQIGKDDVLFSSISDQGDFKKGFIHLQQKQLSDWSRFDIVKKGGSLADVQKFMKDGSLTIDSRDQGGILLTHLCAAYDRVDLLEWLVSEGMDLNALDAQRRTTLDVAKASKASLATKWIIERKAKAIIGSFLRRNYFHALHRRRLQKSKDAATLIQSVIRAYATRKIFANVLMRRMEESQHFAIVWRRVIASLDNIATSTCWADIREQLIDIKVGLHDEMLDDTDQRLSRAMEEAVQDDCSGGDDELVPDESIDSEELVPDGGGTHEATRNLSNNNTQWLSFQMSSHVVKFLQQGDKKYRSFFVRRMRQLASGERSRILQKPLKGSKTLIYETYLEQKSGHRILWTEENSSIVIWYVAKHKQVSRLMQLIDDSKSRSARQHMPDSLVNELQNEGLLPQN
;
A
#
# COMPACT_ATOMS: atom_id res chain seq x y z
N ILE A 1 2.58 -22.80 93.56
CA ILE A 1 1.20 -23.19 93.93
C ILE A 1 0.58 -21.99 94.65
N PRO A 2 -0.53 -21.41 94.18
CA PRO A 2 -1.25 -20.38 94.91
C PRO A 2 -1.91 -20.98 96.17
N SER A 3 -2.11 -20.19 97.21
CA SER A 3 -2.48 -20.66 98.55
C SER A 3 -3.86 -21.34 98.66
N ASN A 4 -4.67 -21.29 97.61
CA ASN A 4 -5.98 -21.93 97.51
C ASN A 4 -5.98 -23.27 96.75
N MET A 5 -4.90 -23.65 96.05
CA MET A 5 -4.90 -24.85 95.21
C MET A 5 -4.42 -26.10 95.98
N THR A 6 -5.26 -27.13 96.05
CA THR A 6 -4.90 -28.43 96.65
C THR A 6 -3.81 -29.15 95.84
N VAL A 7 -3.05 -30.05 96.47
CA VAL A 7 -2.02 -30.85 95.77
C VAL A 7 -2.63 -31.70 94.65
N ARG A 8 -3.82 -32.28 94.89
CA ARG A 8 -4.62 -32.99 93.87
C ARG A 8 -4.90 -32.09 92.66
N CYS A 9 -5.50 -30.92 92.88
CA CYS A 9 -5.84 -30.00 91.80
C CYS A 9 -4.59 -29.50 91.06
N CYS A 10 -3.50 -29.23 91.79
CA CYS A 10 -2.21 -28.87 91.22
C CYS A 10 -1.66 -29.95 90.28
N LEU A 11 -1.78 -31.23 90.64
CA LEU A 11 -1.35 -32.34 89.80
C LEU A 11 -2.29 -32.56 88.60
N CYS A 12 -3.60 -32.35 88.75
CA CYS A 12 -4.55 -32.42 87.62
C CYS A 12 -4.26 -31.34 86.57
N PHE A 13 -4.07 -30.08 86.99
CA PHE A 13 -3.67 -28.99 86.08
C PHE A 13 -2.28 -29.25 85.47
N ALA A 14 -1.33 -29.80 86.24
CA ALA A 14 -0.02 -30.17 85.69
C ALA A 14 -0.14 -31.28 84.62
N ALA A 15 -0.98 -32.29 84.82
CA ALA A 15 -1.22 -33.35 83.83
C ALA A 15 -1.78 -32.77 82.51
N VAL A 16 -2.76 -31.85 82.58
CA VAL A 16 -3.25 -31.11 81.40
C VAL A 16 -2.16 -30.27 80.74
N GLN A 17 -1.29 -29.63 81.53
CA GLN A 17 -0.17 -28.85 81.01
C GLN A 17 0.83 -29.73 80.23
N TYR A 18 1.10 -30.95 80.68
CA TYR A 18 2.04 -31.89 80.05
C TYR A 18 1.40 -32.89 79.07
N ASP A 19 0.07 -32.85 78.87
CA ASP A 19 -0.73 -33.79 78.06
C ASP A 19 -0.76 -35.24 78.59
N ASP A 20 -0.54 -35.43 79.89
CA ASP A 20 -0.54 -36.75 80.53
C ASP A 20 -1.95 -37.15 80.95
N LEU A 21 -2.75 -37.60 79.97
CA LEU A 21 -4.09 -38.14 80.21
C LEU A 21 -4.06 -39.32 81.19
N GLN A 22 -3.03 -40.19 81.15
CA GLN A 22 -2.98 -41.38 82.00
C GLN A 22 -2.77 -41.03 83.49
N SER A 23 -1.90 -40.06 83.79
CA SER A 23 -1.79 -39.51 85.15
C SER A 23 -3.07 -38.75 85.55
N LEU A 24 -3.72 -38.04 84.63
CA LEU A 24 -4.97 -37.34 84.92
C LEU A 24 -6.09 -38.32 85.27
N GLU A 25 -6.25 -39.40 84.52
CA GLU A 25 -7.18 -40.49 84.78
C GLU A 25 -6.95 -41.10 86.17
N TRP A 26 -5.71 -41.50 86.47
CA TRP A 26 -5.36 -42.09 87.76
C TRP A 26 -5.59 -41.13 88.95
N LEU A 27 -5.29 -39.84 88.78
CA LEU A 27 -5.62 -38.83 89.78
C LEU A 27 -7.15 -38.69 89.97
N CYS A 28 -7.93 -38.83 88.90
CA CYS A 28 -9.38 -38.62 88.93
C CYS A 28 -10.19 -39.85 89.37
N GLU A 29 -9.68 -41.07 89.17
CA GLU A 29 -10.35 -42.38 89.32
C GLU A 29 -11.28 -42.53 90.53
N SER A 30 -10.89 -41.99 91.69
CA SER A 30 -11.61 -42.15 92.97
C SER A 30 -12.58 -41.02 93.35
N LEU A 31 -12.52 -39.87 92.68
CA LEU A 31 -13.18 -38.63 93.12
C LEU A 31 -13.66 -37.71 91.97
N GLY A 32 -13.50 -38.11 90.71
CA GLY A 32 -13.83 -37.30 89.52
C GLY A 32 -12.82 -36.18 89.22
N ALA A 33 -13.03 -35.50 88.10
CA ALA A 33 -12.25 -34.32 87.72
C ALA A 33 -12.53 -33.14 88.68
N PRO A 34 -11.53 -32.33 89.08
CA PRO A 34 -11.78 -31.13 89.90
C PRO A 34 -12.62 -30.08 89.16
N ASP A 35 -13.66 -29.61 89.83
CA ASP A 35 -14.51 -28.48 89.45
C ASP A 35 -13.99 -27.13 89.99
N ASP A 36 -13.16 -27.13 91.05
CA ASP A 36 -12.44 -25.99 91.63
C ASP A 36 -11.96 -24.94 90.59
N LEU A 37 -12.38 -23.67 90.74
CA LEU A 37 -11.87 -22.53 89.98
C LEU A 37 -10.48 -22.07 90.46
N VAL A 38 -9.43 -22.43 89.71
CA VAL A 38 -8.05 -21.97 89.91
C VAL A 38 -7.78 -20.73 89.06
N ASP A 39 -7.51 -19.59 89.69
CA ASP A 39 -7.24 -18.30 89.04
C ASP A 39 -8.29 -17.89 87.98
N GLY A 40 -9.55 -18.28 88.21
CA GLY A 40 -10.70 -18.00 87.33
C GLY A 40 -10.89 -18.98 86.16
N TRP A 41 -10.24 -20.15 86.20
CA TRP A 41 -10.43 -21.27 85.28
C TRP A 41 -10.70 -22.58 86.04
N ASN A 42 -11.66 -23.37 85.55
CA ASN A 42 -11.80 -24.78 85.92
C ASN A 42 -10.91 -25.65 85.01
N LEU A 43 -10.87 -26.96 85.24
CA LEU A 43 -10.01 -27.86 84.46
C LEU A 43 -10.34 -27.86 82.96
N LEU A 44 -11.62 -27.73 82.58
CA LEU A 44 -12.04 -27.70 81.18
C LEU A 44 -11.60 -26.42 80.47
N HIS A 45 -11.70 -25.26 81.12
CA HIS A 45 -11.17 -23.99 80.61
C HIS A 45 -9.65 -24.06 80.37
N TYR A 46 -8.91 -24.73 81.26
CA TYR A 46 -7.47 -24.92 81.12
C TYR A 46 -7.11 -25.90 80.00
N SER A 47 -7.84 -27.02 79.87
CA SER A 47 -7.70 -27.95 78.75
C SER A 47 -8.01 -27.30 77.39
N ALA A 48 -9.02 -26.43 77.33
CA ALA A 48 -9.35 -25.64 76.14
C ALA A 48 -8.28 -24.56 75.82
N TYR A 49 -7.71 -23.92 76.84
CA TYR A 49 -6.60 -22.99 76.68
C TYR A 49 -5.29 -23.64 76.22
N MET A 50 -5.07 -24.91 76.57
CA MET A 50 -3.91 -25.73 76.15
C MET A 50 -4.18 -26.56 74.89
N GLY A 51 -5.42 -26.62 74.40
CA GLY A 51 -5.81 -27.36 73.21
C GLY A 51 -5.81 -28.89 73.34
N ARG A 52 -5.98 -29.43 74.55
CA ARG A 52 -5.87 -30.88 74.82
C ARG A 52 -7.14 -31.63 74.40
N ILE A 53 -7.24 -31.95 73.11
CA ILE A 53 -8.45 -32.55 72.48
C ILE A 53 -8.85 -33.86 73.18
N GLU A 54 -7.91 -34.77 73.42
CA GLU A 54 -8.19 -36.08 74.02
C GLU A 54 -8.66 -35.94 75.47
N ILE A 55 -8.03 -35.04 76.24
CA ILE A 55 -8.46 -34.70 77.61
C ILE A 55 -9.85 -34.04 77.63
N ILE A 56 -10.20 -33.19 76.64
CA ILE A 56 -11.54 -32.60 76.52
C ILE A 56 -12.58 -33.69 76.21
N GLY A 57 -12.28 -34.61 75.29
CA GLY A 57 -13.12 -35.78 75.01
C GLY A 57 -13.32 -36.65 76.25
N TRP A 58 -12.24 -36.93 76.99
CA TRP A 58 -12.31 -37.66 78.24
C TRP A 58 -13.13 -36.92 79.32
N LEU A 59 -12.95 -35.61 79.48
CA LEU A 59 -13.76 -34.80 80.40
C LEU A 59 -15.26 -34.85 80.09
N SER A 60 -15.65 -35.02 78.83
CA SER A 60 -17.07 -35.21 78.44
C SER A 60 -17.70 -36.52 78.91
N THR A 61 -16.88 -37.49 79.36
CA THR A 61 -17.35 -38.74 79.99
C THR A 61 -17.51 -38.64 81.51
N GLN A 62 -17.03 -37.55 82.13
CA GLN A 62 -17.00 -37.41 83.58
C GLN A 62 -18.35 -36.93 84.14
N GLN A 63 -18.72 -37.40 85.33
CA GLN A 63 -20.03 -37.12 85.93
C GLN A 63 -20.30 -35.63 86.18
N ASN A 64 -19.26 -34.81 86.35
CA ASN A 64 -19.35 -33.36 86.54
C ASN A 64 -19.18 -32.54 85.26
N TRP A 65 -19.19 -33.16 84.07
CA TRP A 65 -19.13 -32.47 82.76
C TRP A 65 -20.08 -31.26 82.66
N ASN A 66 -21.35 -31.44 83.06
CA ASN A 66 -22.34 -30.37 82.98
C ASN A 66 -21.97 -29.15 83.81
N ALA A 67 -21.36 -29.33 85.00
CA ALA A 67 -20.87 -28.22 85.82
C ALA A 67 -19.69 -27.52 85.13
N LEU A 68 -18.68 -28.30 84.70
CA LEU A 68 -17.48 -27.80 84.01
C LEU A 68 -17.79 -27.00 82.74
N VAL A 69 -18.87 -27.35 82.03
CA VAL A 69 -19.36 -26.69 80.82
C VAL A 69 -20.21 -25.44 81.12
N SER A 70 -21.06 -25.49 82.16
CA SER A 70 -22.01 -24.42 82.47
C SER A 70 -21.43 -23.23 83.24
N GLU A 71 -20.25 -23.38 83.83
CA GLU A 71 -19.59 -22.33 84.60
C GLU A 71 -18.74 -21.44 83.67
N PRO A 72 -18.88 -20.10 83.69
CA PRO A 72 -18.08 -19.19 82.86
C PRO A 72 -16.72 -18.88 83.50
N SER A 73 -15.70 -18.56 82.68
CA SER A 73 -14.42 -18.09 83.22
C SER A 73 -14.56 -16.71 83.87
N THR A 74 -13.99 -16.54 85.07
CA THR A 74 -13.90 -15.27 85.79
C THR A 74 -12.55 -14.57 85.60
N ARG A 75 -11.68 -15.10 84.74
CA ARG A 75 -10.31 -14.60 84.52
C ARG A 75 -10.33 -13.38 83.60
N LYS A 76 -9.62 -12.30 83.95
CA LYS A 76 -9.73 -10.96 83.33
C LYS A 76 -9.79 -10.92 81.79
N ASN A 77 -8.99 -11.73 81.09
CA ASN A 77 -8.95 -11.73 79.61
C ASN A 77 -10.11 -12.49 78.96
N PHE A 78 -10.81 -13.35 79.71
CA PHE A 78 -11.88 -14.24 79.24
C PHE A 78 -13.14 -14.13 80.11
N ASN A 79 -13.32 -13.02 80.83
CA ASN A 79 -14.36 -12.87 81.83
C ASN A 79 -15.78 -12.98 81.22
N GLY A 80 -16.54 -13.98 81.65
CA GLY A 80 -17.86 -14.34 81.14
C GLY A 80 -17.86 -15.32 79.95
N ALA A 81 -16.71 -15.90 79.58
CA ALA A 81 -16.56 -16.77 78.42
C ALA A 81 -16.37 -18.25 78.80
N PHE A 82 -17.08 -19.14 78.11
CA PHE A 82 -16.98 -20.60 78.26
C PHE A 82 -15.79 -21.20 77.50
N ALA A 83 -15.41 -22.44 77.83
CA ALA A 83 -14.29 -23.17 77.25
C ALA A 83 -14.21 -23.13 75.70
N VAL A 84 -15.35 -23.21 74.99
CA VAL A 84 -15.41 -23.14 73.52
C VAL A 84 -14.89 -21.80 72.96
N HIS A 85 -15.15 -20.69 73.65
CA HIS A 85 -14.66 -19.35 73.30
C HIS A 85 -13.15 -19.22 73.54
N ILE A 86 -12.64 -19.88 74.59
CA ILE A 86 -11.20 -19.92 74.89
C ILE A 86 -10.45 -20.74 73.84
N ALA A 87 -10.95 -21.93 73.48
CA ALA A 87 -10.39 -22.75 72.41
C ALA A 87 -10.34 -22.00 71.07
N ALA A 88 -11.42 -21.28 70.72
CA ALA A 88 -11.47 -20.43 69.53
C ALA A 88 -10.45 -19.29 69.59
N SER A 89 -10.35 -18.55 70.71
CA SER A 89 -9.41 -17.45 70.87
C SER A 89 -7.94 -17.89 70.79
N CYS A 90 -7.60 -19.03 71.40
CA CYS A 90 -6.25 -19.61 71.38
C CYS A 90 -5.92 -20.36 70.08
N GLY A 91 -6.90 -20.56 69.19
CA GLY A 91 -6.70 -21.19 67.88
C GLY A 91 -6.66 -22.71 67.89
N HIS A 92 -7.12 -23.34 68.95
CA HIS A 92 -7.26 -24.80 69.05
C HIS A 92 -8.55 -25.25 68.35
N LEU A 93 -8.61 -25.06 67.03
CA LEU A 93 -9.83 -25.23 66.24
C LEU A 93 -10.46 -26.63 66.39
N TYR A 94 -9.67 -27.70 66.38
CA TYR A 94 -10.18 -29.06 66.61
C TYR A 94 -10.81 -29.26 68.00
N ALA A 95 -10.27 -28.60 69.04
CA ALA A 95 -10.86 -28.62 70.38
C ALA A 95 -12.14 -27.75 70.44
N CYS A 96 -12.17 -26.64 69.70
CA CYS A 96 -13.37 -25.81 69.56
C CYS A 96 -14.48 -26.55 68.81
N ASP A 97 -14.17 -27.21 67.70
CA ASP A 97 -15.12 -27.98 66.91
C ASP A 97 -15.64 -29.21 67.68
N LEU A 98 -14.78 -29.92 68.43
CA LEU A 98 -15.22 -30.97 69.37
C LEU A 98 -16.20 -30.43 70.43
N LEU A 99 -15.96 -29.26 71.01
CA LEU A 99 -16.87 -28.63 71.98
C LEU A 99 -18.21 -28.22 71.35
N ILE A 100 -18.22 -27.86 70.06
CA ILE A 100 -19.43 -27.56 69.29
C ILE A 100 -20.22 -28.85 69.00
N ASP A 101 -19.55 -29.93 68.60
CA ASP A 101 -20.17 -31.25 68.37
C ASP A 101 -20.76 -31.85 69.66
N LEU A 102 -20.13 -31.58 70.81
CA LEU A 102 -20.62 -31.89 72.15
C LEU A 102 -21.78 -30.98 72.62
N LYS A 103 -22.26 -30.06 71.77
CA LYS A 103 -23.44 -29.19 71.98
C LYS A 103 -23.35 -28.27 73.21
N VAL A 104 -22.15 -27.76 73.49
CA VAL A 104 -21.89 -26.72 74.48
C VAL A 104 -22.60 -25.40 74.09
N SER A 105 -22.92 -24.55 75.08
CA SER A 105 -23.47 -23.21 74.81
C SER A 105 -22.53 -22.39 73.92
N LEU A 106 -23.07 -21.84 72.83
CA LEU A 106 -22.33 -21.10 71.80
C LEU A 106 -22.44 -19.58 71.95
N GLU A 107 -22.85 -19.10 73.13
CA GLU A 107 -22.95 -17.68 73.49
C GLU A 107 -22.32 -17.45 74.87
N ASP A 108 -21.50 -16.40 74.99
CA ASP A 108 -20.94 -15.89 76.26
C ASP A 108 -22.01 -15.10 77.07
N GLU A 109 -21.68 -14.66 78.29
CA GLU A 109 -22.59 -13.83 79.12
C GLU A 109 -23.03 -12.50 78.47
N LYS A 110 -22.49 -12.15 77.30
CA LYS A 110 -22.74 -10.92 76.54
C LYS A 110 -23.29 -11.21 75.13
N GLY A 111 -23.70 -12.45 74.85
CA GLY A 111 -24.28 -12.87 73.56
C GLY A 111 -23.28 -12.98 72.40
N LYS A 112 -21.97 -13.06 72.69
CA LYS A 112 -20.92 -13.28 71.67
C LYS A 112 -20.66 -14.76 71.46
N ARG A 113 -20.24 -15.12 70.26
CA ARG A 113 -20.02 -16.50 69.83
C ARG A 113 -18.53 -16.84 69.74
N PRO A 114 -18.13 -18.12 69.63
CA PRO A 114 -16.74 -18.51 69.44
C PRO A 114 -16.06 -17.81 68.26
N GLU A 115 -16.81 -17.52 67.20
CA GLU A 115 -16.35 -16.74 66.04
C GLU A 115 -15.90 -15.30 66.40
N ASP A 116 -16.56 -14.62 67.34
CA ASP A 116 -16.19 -13.26 67.77
C ASP A 116 -14.85 -13.21 68.53
N TYR A 117 -14.52 -14.32 69.19
CA TYR A 117 -13.25 -14.56 69.88
C TYR A 117 -12.16 -15.00 68.89
N ALA A 118 -12.51 -15.83 67.91
CA ALA A 118 -11.63 -16.24 66.82
C ALA A 118 -11.25 -15.08 65.87
N GLU A 119 -12.16 -14.14 65.59
CA GLU A 119 -11.87 -12.91 64.82
C GLU A 119 -10.79 -12.06 65.48
N LYS A 120 -10.75 -12.05 66.81
CA LYS A 120 -9.80 -11.29 67.64
C LYS A 120 -8.54 -12.09 67.97
N SER A 121 -8.43 -13.32 67.48
CA SER A 121 -7.23 -14.15 67.62
C SER A 121 -6.08 -13.61 66.76
N GLN A 122 -4.86 -13.70 67.28
CA GLN A 122 -3.66 -13.30 66.55
C GLN A 122 -3.44 -14.20 65.31
N HIS A 123 -3.89 -15.45 65.38
CA HIS A 123 -3.67 -16.46 64.35
C HIS A 123 -4.54 -16.25 63.10
N GLU A 124 -3.90 -16.19 61.93
CA GLU A 124 -4.58 -15.93 60.65
C GLU A 124 -5.53 -17.07 60.23
N PHE A 125 -5.13 -18.33 60.47
CA PHE A 125 -5.97 -19.49 60.13
C PHE A 125 -7.27 -19.54 60.94
N VAL A 126 -7.25 -19.01 62.17
CA VAL A 126 -8.40 -18.91 63.07
C VAL A 126 -9.35 -17.81 62.61
N ARG A 127 -8.81 -16.64 62.25
CA ARG A 127 -9.60 -15.57 61.60
C ARG A 127 -10.21 -16.03 60.27
N LYS A 128 -9.51 -16.87 59.50
CA LYS A 128 -10.05 -17.53 58.30
C LYS A 128 -11.14 -18.57 58.59
N TRP A 129 -11.10 -19.28 59.72
CA TRP A 129 -12.17 -20.18 60.19
C TRP A 129 -13.41 -19.39 60.61
N ALA A 130 -13.24 -18.30 61.37
CA ALA A 130 -14.34 -17.39 61.74
C ALA A 130 -15.00 -16.77 60.49
N ALA A 131 -14.20 -16.24 59.56
CA ALA A 131 -14.69 -15.65 58.31
C ALA A 131 -15.38 -16.66 57.37
N LYS A 132 -15.17 -17.97 57.54
CA LYS A 132 -15.96 -19.02 56.87
C LYS A 132 -17.31 -19.25 57.54
N ARG A 133 -17.40 -19.18 58.87
CA ARG A 133 -18.66 -19.37 59.63
C ARG A 133 -19.52 -18.12 59.77
N ALA A 134 -18.98 -16.91 59.60
CA ALA A 134 -19.75 -15.67 59.66
C ALA A 134 -20.68 -15.46 58.44
N LYS A 135 -20.18 -15.71 57.22
CA LYS A 135 -20.94 -15.58 55.96
C LYS A 135 -22.32 -16.28 55.96
N PRO A 136 -22.43 -17.59 56.30
CA PRO A 136 -23.72 -18.28 56.31
C PRO A 136 -24.74 -17.68 57.29
N GLN A 137 -24.26 -17.09 58.39
CA GLN A 137 -25.10 -16.48 59.44
C GLN A 137 -25.59 -15.09 59.03
N ALA A 138 -24.76 -14.30 58.33
CA ALA A 138 -25.16 -13.03 57.74
C ALA A 138 -26.27 -13.23 56.70
N LEU A 139 -26.10 -14.21 55.80
CA LEU A 139 -27.10 -14.56 54.78
C LEU A 139 -28.45 -14.95 55.43
N LEU A 140 -28.44 -15.78 56.47
CA LEU A 140 -29.66 -16.12 57.23
C LEU A 140 -30.37 -14.89 57.80
N LYS A 141 -29.61 -13.94 58.34
CA LYS A 141 -30.15 -12.70 58.92
C LYS A 141 -30.82 -11.82 57.87
N ASP A 142 -30.19 -11.68 56.69
CA ASP A 142 -30.77 -10.89 55.60
C ASP A 142 -31.93 -11.60 54.90
N VAL A 143 -31.92 -12.93 54.80
CA VAL A 143 -33.08 -13.74 54.35
C VAL A 143 -34.26 -13.59 55.31
N ALA A 144 -34.05 -13.72 56.63
CA ALA A 144 -35.12 -13.51 57.62
C ALA A 144 -35.66 -12.08 57.58
N LYS A 145 -34.79 -11.09 57.36
CA LYS A 145 -35.18 -9.68 57.18
C LYS A 145 -35.90 -9.43 55.86
N LEU A 146 -35.61 -10.17 54.79
CA LEU A 146 -36.39 -10.12 53.53
C LEU A 146 -37.80 -10.65 53.78
N LEU A 147 -37.92 -11.86 54.34
CA LEU A 147 -39.21 -12.52 54.60
C LEU A 147 -40.11 -11.66 55.49
N CYS A 148 -39.56 -11.03 56.53
CA CYS A 148 -40.29 -10.09 57.38
C CYS A 148 -40.84 -8.87 56.59
N GLN A 149 -40.05 -8.26 55.70
CA GLN A 149 -40.51 -7.12 54.88
C GLN A 149 -41.58 -7.51 53.85
N VAL A 150 -41.51 -8.75 53.37
CA VAL A 150 -42.46 -9.41 52.45
C VAL A 150 -43.80 -9.69 53.18
N GLU A 151 -43.75 -10.19 54.42
CA GLU A 151 -44.93 -10.40 55.28
C GLU A 151 -45.58 -9.08 55.73
N GLU A 152 -44.78 -8.05 56.00
CA GLU A 152 -45.24 -6.69 56.35
C GLU A 152 -45.84 -5.90 55.15
N GLN A 153 -45.85 -6.47 53.94
CA GLN A 153 -46.34 -5.82 52.70
C GLN A 153 -45.72 -4.43 52.44
N LYS A 154 -44.40 -4.31 52.64
CA LYS A 154 -43.66 -3.08 52.29
C LYS A 154 -43.65 -2.83 50.78
N SER A 155 -43.43 -1.57 50.39
CA SER A 155 -43.50 -1.15 48.99
C SER A 155 -42.49 -1.89 48.10
N VAL A 156 -42.88 -2.17 46.85
CA VAL A 156 -42.10 -2.97 45.90
C VAL A 156 -40.66 -2.46 45.74
N SER A 157 -40.46 -1.15 45.60
CA SER A 157 -39.11 -0.55 45.51
C SER A 157 -38.26 -0.81 46.76
N GLN A 158 -38.82 -0.68 47.98
CA GLN A 158 -38.06 -0.95 49.21
C GLN A 158 -37.60 -2.41 49.30
N ILE A 159 -38.42 -3.35 48.81
CA ILE A 159 -38.08 -4.78 48.76
C ILE A 159 -37.05 -5.04 47.66
N GLN A 160 -37.19 -4.43 46.47
CA GLN A 160 -36.20 -4.51 45.38
C GLN A 160 -34.84 -3.94 45.80
N ASP A 161 -34.81 -2.73 46.36
CA ASP A 161 -33.60 -2.07 46.89
C ASP A 161 -32.93 -2.93 47.97
N PHE A 162 -33.71 -3.56 48.86
CA PHE A 162 -33.17 -4.47 49.87
C PHE A 162 -32.60 -5.76 49.26
N ILE A 163 -33.26 -6.37 48.26
CA ILE A 163 -32.74 -7.55 47.54
C ILE A 163 -31.43 -7.21 46.82
N ILE A 164 -31.37 -6.07 46.12
CA ILE A 164 -30.19 -5.59 45.39
C ILE A 164 -29.01 -5.33 46.33
N SER A 165 -29.26 -4.67 47.47
CA SER A 165 -28.20 -4.29 48.41
C SER A 165 -27.71 -5.44 49.29
N SER A 166 -28.59 -6.37 49.67
CA SER A 166 -28.22 -7.55 50.50
C SER A 166 -27.71 -8.73 49.69
N ARG A 167 -28.05 -8.84 48.40
CA ARG A 167 -27.71 -9.99 47.52
C ARG A 167 -28.14 -11.35 48.08
N CYS A 168 -29.19 -11.37 48.91
CA CYS A 168 -29.66 -12.57 49.59
C CYS A 168 -30.38 -13.57 48.65
N LEU A 169 -30.77 -13.13 47.46
CA LEU A 169 -31.31 -13.95 46.37
C LEU A 169 -30.29 -14.20 45.23
N ASP A 170 -29.03 -13.80 45.39
CA ASP A 170 -27.99 -14.05 44.38
C ASP A 170 -27.39 -15.46 44.62
N ILE A 171 -27.40 -16.31 43.59
CA ILE A 171 -26.82 -17.68 43.63
C ILE A 171 -25.37 -17.64 44.11
N ASP A 172 -24.63 -16.66 43.60
CA ASP A 172 -23.23 -16.38 43.88
C ASP A 172 -22.98 -15.94 45.35
N THR A 173 -24.01 -15.65 46.14
CA THR A 173 -23.91 -15.46 47.61
C THR A 173 -24.05 -16.79 48.36
N TRP A 174 -24.93 -17.69 47.89
CA TRP A 174 -25.18 -19.01 48.51
C TRP A 174 -24.01 -19.98 48.28
N THR A 175 -23.46 -20.03 47.07
CA THR A 175 -22.26 -20.83 46.74
C THR A 175 -21.03 -20.39 47.54
N LYS A 176 -20.88 -19.08 47.80
CA LYS A 176 -19.82 -18.52 48.67
C LYS A 176 -20.00 -18.85 50.17
N CYS A 177 -21.13 -19.43 50.55
CA CYS A 177 -21.40 -20.03 51.86
C CYS A 177 -21.28 -21.57 51.85
N ASN A 178 -20.83 -22.15 50.74
CA ASN A 178 -20.68 -23.58 50.43
C ASN A 178 -21.98 -24.37 50.18
N TRP A 179 -23.11 -23.72 49.87
CA TRP A 179 -24.31 -24.43 49.38
C TRP A 179 -24.35 -24.43 47.87
N ASN A 180 -24.34 -25.63 47.30
CA ASN A 180 -24.10 -25.85 45.87
C ASN A 180 -25.27 -26.54 45.17
N THR A 181 -26.40 -26.72 45.86
CA THR A 181 -27.66 -27.19 45.27
C THR A 181 -28.87 -26.42 45.79
N PHE A 182 -29.92 -26.36 44.97
CA PHE A 182 -31.16 -25.62 45.18
C PHE A 182 -31.97 -26.07 46.41
N ASP A 183 -31.93 -27.37 46.71
CA ASP A 183 -32.75 -28.04 47.73
C ASP A 183 -32.01 -28.23 49.07
N GLU A 184 -30.71 -27.90 49.14
CA GLU A 184 -29.91 -27.95 50.38
C GLU A 184 -30.50 -27.05 51.47
N GLN A 185 -30.72 -27.62 52.67
CA GLN A 185 -31.35 -26.91 53.78
C GLN A 185 -30.33 -26.27 54.71
N LEU A 186 -30.36 -24.94 54.76
CA LEU A 186 -29.67 -24.14 55.76
C LEU A 186 -30.56 -23.94 56.98
N SER A 187 -30.26 -24.64 58.08
CA SER A 187 -31.01 -24.54 59.35
C SER A 187 -32.53 -24.74 59.21
N GLY A 188 -32.96 -25.54 58.22
CA GLY A 188 -34.36 -25.81 57.88
C GLY A 188 -34.93 -24.99 56.71
N ILE A 189 -34.16 -24.03 56.16
CA ILE A 189 -34.57 -23.18 55.04
C ILE A 189 -33.69 -23.50 53.82
N SER A 190 -34.27 -24.00 52.74
CA SER A 190 -33.61 -24.10 51.42
C SER A 190 -33.84 -22.84 50.58
N PHE A 191 -33.05 -22.64 49.53
CA PHE A 191 -33.26 -21.52 48.58
C PHE A 191 -34.64 -21.60 47.93
N GLN A 192 -35.09 -22.82 47.61
CA GLN A 192 -36.46 -23.14 47.19
C GLN A 192 -37.52 -22.56 48.14
N ASN A 193 -37.38 -22.77 49.46
CA ASN A 193 -38.33 -22.28 50.46
C ASN A 193 -38.36 -20.75 50.51
N VAL A 194 -37.21 -20.07 50.41
CA VAL A 194 -37.15 -18.59 50.40
C VAL A 194 -37.91 -18.02 49.21
N ILE A 195 -37.67 -18.54 48.00
CA ILE A 195 -38.35 -18.07 46.78
C ILE A 195 -39.85 -18.34 46.86
N HIS A 196 -40.25 -19.53 47.29
CA HIS A 196 -41.65 -19.91 47.45
C HIS A 196 -42.39 -19.03 48.49
N LEU A 197 -41.73 -18.63 49.57
CA LEU A 197 -42.30 -17.71 50.56
C LEU A 197 -42.42 -16.28 49.99
N CYS A 198 -41.40 -15.77 49.30
CA CYS A 198 -41.46 -14.45 48.66
C CYS A 198 -42.61 -14.35 47.63
N CYS A 199 -42.86 -15.44 46.88
CA CYS A 199 -43.89 -15.48 45.83
C CYS A 199 -45.34 -15.66 46.34
N LYS A 200 -45.55 -15.85 47.66
CA LYS A 200 -46.89 -15.87 48.28
C LYS A 200 -47.51 -14.49 48.48
N THR A 201 -46.75 -13.42 48.23
CA THR A 201 -47.28 -12.05 48.22
C THR A 201 -48.37 -11.87 47.19
N THR A 202 -49.31 -10.95 47.45
CA THR A 202 -50.40 -10.59 46.51
C THR A 202 -49.96 -9.67 45.38
N ASP A 203 -48.78 -9.05 45.48
CA ASP A 203 -48.25 -8.12 44.48
C ASP A 203 -47.71 -8.88 43.26
N ILE A 204 -48.33 -8.67 42.09
CA ILE A 204 -47.97 -9.42 40.88
C ILE A 204 -46.67 -8.91 40.23
N GLU A 205 -46.29 -7.64 40.43
CA GLU A 205 -45.10 -7.04 39.82
C GLU A 205 -43.84 -7.41 40.61
N LEU A 206 -43.90 -7.43 41.95
CA LEU A 206 -42.82 -7.99 42.77
C LEU A 206 -42.55 -9.46 42.41
N VAL A 207 -43.60 -10.26 42.29
CA VAL A 207 -43.49 -11.70 41.97
C VAL A 207 -42.97 -11.91 40.54
N ARG A 208 -43.44 -11.12 39.56
CA ARG A 208 -42.91 -11.10 38.18
C ARG A 208 -41.42 -10.76 38.17
N TRP A 209 -41.01 -9.69 38.86
CA TRP A 209 -39.62 -9.21 38.93
C TRP A 209 -38.68 -10.26 39.57
N ILE A 210 -39.09 -10.90 40.67
CA ILE A 210 -38.32 -11.99 41.30
C ILE A 210 -38.17 -13.17 40.34
N CYS A 211 -39.26 -13.62 39.70
CA CYS A 211 -39.22 -14.74 38.76
C CYS A 211 -38.35 -14.43 37.52
N PHE A 212 -38.43 -13.21 36.98
CA PHE A 212 -37.63 -12.79 35.83
C PHE A 212 -36.14 -12.72 36.21
N ARG A 213 -35.80 -12.12 37.36
CA ARG A 213 -34.41 -12.00 37.82
C ARG A 213 -33.76 -13.38 37.92
N LEU A 214 -34.40 -14.30 38.62
CA LEU A 214 -33.88 -15.66 38.84
C LEU A 214 -33.82 -16.50 37.56
N TYR A 215 -34.77 -16.33 36.63
CA TYR A 215 -34.77 -17.09 35.38
C TYR A 215 -33.69 -16.62 34.40
N PHE A 216 -33.47 -15.31 34.28
CA PHE A 216 -32.51 -14.75 33.32
C PHE A 216 -31.06 -14.66 33.86
N SER A 217 -30.82 -14.65 35.17
CA SER A 217 -29.46 -14.53 35.75
C SER A 217 -28.63 -15.83 35.75
N CYS A 218 -28.79 -16.72 34.77
CA CYS A 218 -28.31 -18.12 34.84
C CYS A 218 -27.24 -18.47 33.77
N ASP A 219 -26.25 -17.59 33.57
CA ASP A 219 -25.21 -17.71 32.55
C ASP A 219 -23.89 -18.35 33.05
N GLY A 220 -23.70 -18.48 34.37
CA GLY A 220 -22.48 -19.04 34.97
C GLY A 220 -22.45 -20.58 34.98
N TYR A 221 -21.30 -21.17 34.65
CA TYR A 221 -21.08 -22.63 34.76
C TYR A 221 -21.32 -23.19 36.18
N ALA A 222 -21.07 -22.39 37.22
CA ALA A 222 -21.33 -22.76 38.62
C ALA A 222 -22.82 -22.64 39.02
N GLU A 223 -23.59 -21.81 38.33
CA GLU A 223 -25.01 -21.62 38.57
C GLU A 223 -25.82 -22.80 38.00
N GLN A 224 -25.34 -23.38 36.89
CA GLN A 224 -25.93 -24.58 36.30
C GLN A 224 -25.94 -25.77 37.28
N THR A 225 -24.86 -25.97 38.04
CA THR A 225 -24.81 -26.99 39.10
C THR A 225 -25.73 -26.66 40.27
N PHE A 226 -25.87 -25.39 40.64
CA PHE A 226 -26.74 -24.96 41.74
C PHE A 226 -28.21 -25.33 41.51
N TRP A 227 -28.72 -25.12 40.29
CA TRP A 227 -30.08 -25.52 39.92
C TRP A 227 -30.24 -27.01 39.53
N GLY A 228 -29.18 -27.83 39.68
CA GLY A 228 -29.21 -29.26 39.37
C GLY A 228 -29.32 -29.60 37.88
N ARG A 229 -28.77 -28.78 36.98
CA ARG A 229 -28.89 -28.98 35.52
C ARG A 229 -27.98 -30.11 35.01
N ASP A 230 -28.55 -31.29 34.87
CA ASP A 230 -27.89 -32.46 34.30
C ASP A 230 -27.92 -32.45 32.76
N TRP A 231 -26.82 -32.03 32.13
CA TRP A 231 -26.64 -31.91 30.67
C TRP A 231 -26.82 -33.22 29.89
N THR A 232 -26.96 -34.37 30.58
CA THR A 232 -27.19 -35.67 29.94
C THR A 232 -28.61 -35.82 29.36
N GLN A 233 -29.59 -35.06 29.85
CA GLN A 233 -30.97 -35.12 29.34
C GLN A 233 -31.15 -34.33 28.03
N ARG A 234 -30.77 -34.94 26.91
CA ARG A 234 -31.09 -34.50 25.54
C ARG A 234 -32.60 -34.70 25.21
N GLY A 235 -33.49 -34.26 26.10
CA GLY A 235 -34.91 -34.57 26.09
C GLY A 235 -35.85 -33.37 26.26
N THR A 236 -35.34 -32.14 26.38
CA THR A 236 -36.17 -30.93 26.35
C THR A 236 -36.80 -30.77 24.97
N LYS A 237 -38.05 -31.21 24.82
CA LYS A 237 -38.85 -30.98 23.61
C LYS A 237 -39.03 -29.46 23.44
N GLU A 238 -38.34 -28.89 22.47
CA GLU A 238 -38.53 -27.50 22.07
C GLU A 238 -39.95 -27.28 21.54
N MET A 239 -40.49 -26.09 21.78
CA MET A 239 -41.78 -25.65 21.23
C MET A 239 -41.52 -25.16 19.79
N PRO A 240 -42.04 -25.85 18.75
CA PRO A 240 -41.85 -25.45 17.36
C PRO A 240 -42.66 -24.19 17.03
N ARG A 241 -42.28 -23.52 15.94
CA ARG A 241 -42.94 -22.30 15.44
C ARG A 241 -44.48 -22.37 15.43
N ASP A 242 -45.08 -23.47 15.04
CA ASP A 242 -46.55 -23.56 14.94
C ASP A 242 -47.24 -23.62 16.32
N ASP A 243 -46.59 -24.21 17.32
CA ASP A 243 -47.03 -24.17 18.73
C ASP A 243 -46.83 -22.74 19.30
N ILE A 244 -45.72 -22.07 18.95
CA ILE A 244 -45.46 -20.65 19.32
C ILE A 244 -46.52 -19.72 18.71
N VAL A 245 -46.83 -19.86 17.42
CA VAL A 245 -47.84 -19.06 16.71
C VAL A 245 -49.24 -19.30 17.26
N SER A 246 -49.54 -20.53 17.73
CA SER A 246 -50.81 -20.85 18.40
C SER A 246 -50.89 -20.16 19.77
N PHE A 247 -49.87 -20.29 20.61
CA PHE A 247 -49.75 -19.61 21.90
C PHE A 247 -49.81 -18.07 21.78
N VAL A 248 -49.17 -17.49 20.76
CA VAL A 248 -49.18 -16.05 20.45
C VAL A 248 -50.60 -15.56 20.14
N LYS A 249 -51.38 -16.33 19.36
CA LYS A 249 -52.80 -16.02 19.07
C LYS A 249 -53.69 -16.15 20.29
N GLU A 250 -53.49 -17.16 21.14
CA GLU A 250 -54.23 -17.31 22.41
C GLU A 250 -54.00 -16.15 23.39
N ARG A 251 -52.90 -15.39 23.23
CA ARG A 251 -52.51 -14.27 24.10
C ARG A 251 -52.79 -12.88 23.52
N GLY A 252 -53.11 -12.76 22.23
CA GLY A 252 -53.29 -11.47 21.57
C GLY A 252 -51.98 -10.69 21.37
N TYR A 253 -50.86 -11.41 21.15
CA TYR A 253 -49.57 -10.80 20.85
C TYR A 253 -49.42 -10.56 19.34
N ASP A 254 -50.26 -9.67 18.79
CA ASP A 254 -50.36 -9.42 17.35
C ASP A 254 -49.03 -8.92 16.72
N ASP A 255 -48.23 -8.19 17.49
CA ASP A 255 -46.87 -7.76 17.15
C ASP A 255 -45.92 -8.94 16.85
N LEU A 256 -45.90 -9.93 17.74
CA LEU A 256 -45.16 -11.18 17.52
C LEU A 256 -45.78 -12.02 16.40
N LEU A 257 -47.10 -11.97 16.21
CA LEU A 257 -47.78 -12.74 15.18
C LEU A 257 -47.37 -12.28 13.77
N ASP A 258 -47.26 -10.97 13.54
CA ASP A 258 -46.79 -10.43 12.28
C ASP A 258 -45.28 -10.67 12.06
N GLN A 259 -44.45 -10.49 13.10
CA GLN A 259 -43.01 -10.81 13.01
C GLN A 259 -42.79 -12.30 12.67
N LEU A 260 -43.45 -13.25 13.35
CA LEU A 260 -43.29 -14.69 13.13
C LEU A 260 -43.81 -15.19 11.76
N GLN A 261 -44.60 -14.39 11.04
CA GLN A 261 -45.02 -14.69 9.66
C GLN A 261 -43.94 -14.38 8.62
N LEU A 262 -42.93 -13.56 8.96
CA LEU A 262 -41.89 -13.15 8.02
C LEU A 262 -40.93 -14.30 7.64
N LYS A 263 -40.42 -14.23 6.41
CA LYS A 263 -39.66 -15.31 5.76
C LYS A 263 -38.39 -15.76 6.51
N TRP A 264 -37.83 -14.89 7.37
CA TRP A 264 -36.57 -15.08 8.10
C TRP A 264 -36.71 -15.92 9.38
N PHE A 265 -37.93 -16.12 9.88
CA PHE A 265 -38.20 -16.69 11.21
C PHE A 265 -38.92 -18.04 11.16
N LYS A 266 -38.81 -18.77 10.04
CA LYS A 266 -39.47 -20.08 9.83
C LYS A 266 -38.99 -21.16 10.81
N ASP A 267 -37.70 -21.14 11.13
CA ASP A 267 -37.04 -22.16 11.94
C ASP A 267 -36.91 -21.74 13.42
N ILE A 268 -37.74 -20.79 13.89
CA ILE A 268 -37.76 -20.43 15.32
C ILE A 268 -38.37 -21.58 16.13
N SER A 269 -37.61 -21.99 17.16
CA SER A 269 -38.08 -22.78 18.29
C SER A 269 -37.77 -22.06 19.59
N CYS A 270 -38.44 -22.43 20.68
CA CYS A 270 -38.06 -21.99 22.03
C CYS A 270 -38.28 -23.09 23.05
N VAL A 271 -37.45 -23.15 24.09
CA VAL A 271 -37.68 -24.07 25.21
C VAL A 271 -38.74 -23.46 26.14
N ASP A 272 -39.82 -24.19 26.40
CA ASP A 272 -40.83 -23.79 27.41
C ASP A 272 -40.16 -23.68 28.80
N PRO A 273 -40.27 -22.54 29.50
CA PRO A 273 -39.74 -22.38 30.86
C PRO A 273 -40.22 -23.47 31.85
N LEU A 274 -41.41 -24.04 31.66
CA LEU A 274 -41.88 -25.17 32.48
C LEU A 274 -41.22 -26.50 32.15
N MET A 275 -40.62 -26.66 30.97
CA MET A 275 -39.91 -27.87 30.57
C MET A 275 -38.41 -27.80 30.93
N ARG A 276 -37.89 -26.59 31.17
CA ARG A 276 -36.46 -26.34 31.42
C ARG A 276 -36.07 -26.32 32.90
N ASP A 277 -36.89 -25.71 33.76
CA ASP A 277 -36.45 -25.32 35.11
C ASP A 277 -37.45 -25.68 36.22
N SER A 278 -36.91 -26.08 37.38
CA SER A 278 -37.65 -26.28 38.64
C SER A 278 -38.06 -24.96 39.32
N ILE A 279 -37.45 -23.84 38.90
CA ILE A 279 -37.55 -22.51 39.51
C ILE A 279 -39.01 -22.03 39.55
N LEU A 280 -39.67 -21.91 38.39
CA LEU A 280 -41.03 -21.39 38.30
C LEU A 280 -42.06 -22.31 38.99
N LYS A 281 -41.87 -23.63 38.88
CA LYS A 281 -42.68 -24.64 39.56
C LYS A 281 -42.55 -24.55 41.08
N SER A 282 -41.37 -24.22 41.60
CA SER A 282 -41.14 -24.07 43.04
C SER A 282 -41.64 -22.73 43.57
N ALA A 283 -41.40 -21.65 42.82
CA ALA A 283 -41.85 -20.31 43.16
C ALA A 283 -43.38 -20.23 43.29
N LEU A 284 -44.11 -20.77 42.31
CA LEU A 284 -45.55 -20.55 42.16
C LEU A 284 -46.41 -21.81 42.27
N GLY A 285 -45.84 -23.01 42.21
CA GLY A 285 -46.60 -24.27 42.33
C GLY A 285 -47.66 -24.42 41.24
N GLY A 286 -48.93 -24.40 41.64
CA GLY A 286 -50.11 -24.42 40.76
C GLY A 286 -50.90 -23.11 40.72
N ASP A 287 -50.29 -21.99 41.15
CA ASP A 287 -50.90 -20.66 41.14
C ASP A 287 -51.25 -20.20 39.71
N GLU A 288 -52.44 -19.63 39.51
CA GLU A 288 -52.91 -19.09 38.23
C GLU A 288 -51.94 -18.04 37.64
N ARG A 289 -51.23 -17.30 38.49
CA ARG A 289 -50.19 -16.31 38.11
C ARG A 289 -49.02 -16.96 37.36
N LEU A 290 -48.74 -18.25 37.58
CA LEU A 290 -47.73 -19.01 36.82
C LEU A 290 -48.01 -18.97 35.32
N VAL A 291 -49.28 -19.02 34.92
CA VAL A 291 -49.68 -19.01 33.51
C VAL A 291 -49.29 -17.69 32.83
N ASN A 292 -49.46 -16.56 33.53
CA ASN A 292 -49.14 -15.24 33.00
C ASN A 292 -47.64 -14.93 33.05
N ILE A 293 -46.95 -15.34 34.12
CA ILE A 293 -45.49 -15.19 34.25
C ILE A 293 -44.74 -16.07 33.23
N ARG A 294 -45.17 -17.33 33.04
CA ARG A 294 -44.68 -18.19 31.94
C ARG A 294 -44.90 -17.53 30.58
N ALA A 295 -46.08 -16.96 30.34
CA ALA A 295 -46.41 -16.34 29.05
C ALA A 295 -45.48 -15.16 28.73
N ALA A 296 -45.21 -14.29 29.70
CA ALA A 296 -44.29 -13.17 29.53
C ALA A 296 -42.82 -13.62 29.37
N ILE A 297 -42.38 -14.66 30.08
CA ILE A 297 -41.02 -15.23 29.89
C ILE A 297 -40.87 -15.83 28.49
N ILE A 298 -41.88 -16.58 27.99
CA ILE A 298 -41.88 -17.10 26.60
C ILE A 298 -41.80 -15.94 25.60
N ARG A 299 -42.59 -14.88 25.79
CA ARG A 299 -42.60 -13.70 24.93
C ARG A 299 -41.24 -12.99 24.88
N ILE A 300 -40.64 -12.70 26.04
CA ILE A 300 -39.29 -12.12 26.14
C ILE A 300 -38.25 -13.01 25.44
N TYR A 301 -38.31 -14.33 25.65
CA TYR A 301 -37.37 -15.27 25.05
C TYR A 301 -37.52 -15.38 23.53
N VAL A 302 -38.74 -15.38 23.00
CA VAL A 302 -39.02 -15.37 21.55
C VAL A 302 -38.56 -14.06 20.92
N LEU A 303 -38.81 -12.90 21.55
CA LEU A 303 -38.31 -11.60 21.07
C LEU A 303 -36.76 -11.54 21.08
N ALA A 304 -36.11 -12.02 22.13
CA ALA A 304 -34.64 -12.13 22.19
C ALA A 304 -34.08 -13.06 21.10
N TYR A 305 -34.75 -14.17 20.81
CA TYR A 305 -34.37 -15.07 19.72
C TYR A 305 -34.62 -14.47 18.33
N ILE A 306 -35.70 -13.68 18.15
CA ILE A 306 -35.92 -12.86 16.95
C ILE A 306 -34.76 -11.87 16.77
N CYS A 307 -34.25 -11.25 17.84
CA CYS A 307 -33.06 -10.40 17.77
C CYS A 307 -31.80 -11.16 17.31
N GLU A 308 -31.51 -12.35 17.86
CA GLU A 308 -30.37 -13.17 17.42
C GLU A 308 -30.49 -13.65 15.97
N VAL A 309 -31.66 -14.16 15.59
CA VAL A 309 -31.95 -14.62 14.23
C VAL A 309 -31.93 -13.45 13.23
N SER A 310 -32.37 -12.26 13.63
CA SER A 310 -32.23 -11.05 12.81
C SER A 310 -30.76 -10.74 12.55
N LYS A 311 -29.91 -10.67 13.59
CA LYS A 311 -28.47 -10.43 13.45
C LYS A 311 -27.78 -11.47 12.55
N LYS A 312 -28.17 -12.75 12.67
CA LYS A 312 -27.67 -13.84 11.81
C LYS A 312 -28.06 -13.65 10.34
N ASN A 313 -29.31 -13.24 10.06
CA ASN A 313 -29.76 -12.95 8.70
C ASN A 313 -29.16 -11.65 8.14
N MET A 314 -28.94 -10.62 8.97
CA MET A 314 -28.22 -9.41 8.57
C MET A 314 -26.77 -9.70 8.19
N ARG A 315 -26.06 -10.55 8.96
CA ARG A 315 -24.74 -11.09 8.58
C ARG A 315 -24.81 -11.76 7.19
N ASP A 316 -25.77 -12.65 6.98
CA ASP A 316 -25.92 -13.41 5.73
C ASP A 316 -26.22 -12.53 4.50
N ILE A 317 -27.04 -11.49 4.65
CA ILE A 317 -27.32 -10.49 3.59
C ILE A 317 -26.07 -9.72 3.20
N LEU A 318 -25.28 -9.25 4.17
CA LEU A 318 -24.02 -8.55 3.93
C LEU A 318 -22.98 -9.46 3.25
N MET A 319 -22.99 -10.76 3.56
CA MET A 319 -22.10 -11.75 2.97
C MET A 319 -22.46 -12.14 1.53
N ARG A 320 -23.73 -12.03 1.13
CA ARG A 320 -24.22 -12.48 -0.20
C ARG A 320 -24.57 -11.34 -1.17
N GLY A 321 -24.49 -10.09 -0.75
CA GLY A 321 -24.93 -8.95 -1.56
C GLY A 321 -26.45 -8.85 -1.71
N GLY A 322 -27.21 -9.11 -0.63
CA GLY A 322 -28.68 -9.02 -0.63
C GLY A 322 -29.22 -7.59 -0.73
N SER A 323 -30.54 -7.41 -0.67
CA SER A 323 -31.13 -6.07 -0.83
C SER A 323 -30.93 -5.18 0.40
N VAL A 324 -30.64 -3.89 0.15
CA VAL A 324 -30.65 -2.82 1.17
C VAL A 324 -31.99 -2.76 1.90
N ASP A 325 -33.11 -3.04 1.22
CA ASP A 325 -34.43 -3.01 1.83
C ASP A 325 -34.64 -4.17 2.82
N GLU A 326 -34.12 -5.37 2.50
CA GLU A 326 -34.16 -6.52 3.42
C GLU A 326 -33.32 -6.28 4.68
N LEU A 327 -32.17 -5.62 4.52
CA LEU A 327 -31.33 -5.20 5.64
C LEU A 327 -32.01 -4.11 6.48
N ARG A 328 -32.71 -3.15 5.85
CA ARG A 328 -33.46 -2.09 6.55
C ARG A 328 -34.65 -2.67 7.32
N ASP A 329 -35.39 -3.61 6.74
CA ASP A 329 -36.48 -4.29 7.42
C ASP A 329 -35.98 -5.09 8.63
N LEU A 330 -34.88 -5.85 8.50
CA LEU A 330 -34.31 -6.60 9.63
C LEU A 330 -33.71 -5.70 10.72
N LEU A 331 -33.12 -4.56 10.38
CA LEU A 331 -32.68 -3.57 11.36
C LEU A 331 -33.88 -2.97 12.12
N ARG A 332 -34.99 -2.66 11.42
CA ARG A 332 -36.22 -2.17 12.07
C ARG A 332 -36.78 -3.23 13.02
N ILE A 333 -36.96 -4.47 12.56
CA ILE A 333 -37.45 -5.59 13.38
C ILE A 333 -36.52 -5.81 14.58
N ASN A 334 -35.20 -5.75 14.40
CA ASN A 334 -34.25 -5.92 15.50
C ASN A 334 -34.35 -4.80 16.54
N ALA A 335 -34.62 -3.54 16.13
CA ALA A 335 -34.89 -2.45 17.06
C ALA A 335 -36.23 -2.63 17.78
N GLU A 336 -37.33 -2.88 17.04
CA GLU A 336 -38.67 -3.09 17.58
C GLU A 336 -38.72 -4.22 18.62
N SER A 337 -38.10 -5.37 18.32
CA SER A 337 -38.06 -6.51 19.25
C SER A 337 -37.13 -6.27 20.44
N ASN A 338 -36.10 -5.43 20.31
CA ASN A 338 -35.22 -5.06 21.42
C ASN A 338 -35.92 -4.09 22.38
N ASP A 339 -36.54 -3.03 21.84
CA ASP A 339 -37.34 -2.07 22.62
C ASP A 339 -38.50 -2.77 23.36
N ALA A 340 -39.15 -3.76 22.73
CA ALA A 340 -40.16 -4.59 23.38
C ALA A 340 -39.61 -5.42 24.56
N VAL A 341 -38.42 -6.03 24.44
CA VAL A 341 -37.77 -6.73 25.55
C VAL A 341 -37.34 -5.76 26.65
N MET A 342 -36.79 -4.60 26.29
CA MET A 342 -36.41 -3.56 27.26
C MET A 342 -37.62 -3.07 28.06
N ALA A 343 -38.77 -2.87 27.40
CA ALA A 343 -40.02 -2.48 28.04
C ALA A 343 -40.60 -3.58 28.98
N GLU A 344 -40.43 -4.86 28.65
CA GLU A 344 -41.01 -5.97 29.43
C GLU A 344 -40.09 -6.54 30.51
N ALA A 345 -38.77 -6.43 30.36
CA ALA A 345 -37.76 -6.94 31.30
C ALA A 345 -37.12 -5.84 32.18
N GLY A 346 -37.18 -4.58 31.79
CA GLY A 346 -36.58 -3.46 32.53
C GLY A 346 -35.08 -3.67 32.77
N GLU A 347 -34.61 -3.46 34.01
CA GLU A 347 -33.20 -3.65 34.39
C GLU A 347 -32.67 -5.08 34.19
N ILE A 348 -33.56 -6.08 34.18
CA ILE A 348 -33.20 -7.50 34.07
C ILE A 348 -32.69 -7.84 32.66
N SER A 349 -32.95 -6.96 31.68
CA SER A 349 -32.39 -6.99 30.33
C SER A 349 -30.86 -7.07 30.29
N HIS A 350 -30.14 -6.63 31.33
CA HIS A 350 -28.68 -6.74 31.37
C HIS A 350 -28.17 -8.19 31.35
N ASN A 351 -29.00 -9.18 31.72
CA ASN A 351 -28.66 -10.59 31.62
C ASN A 351 -28.87 -11.16 30.21
N LEU A 352 -29.63 -10.46 29.35
CA LEU A 352 -29.85 -10.83 27.94
C LEU A 352 -28.86 -10.11 27.00
N HIS A 353 -27.76 -9.57 27.53
CA HIS A 353 -26.86 -8.64 26.83
C HIS A 353 -26.31 -9.15 25.49
N TYR A 354 -26.06 -10.46 25.36
CA TYR A 354 -25.59 -11.05 24.10
C TYR A 354 -26.65 -10.96 22.99
N ALA A 355 -27.90 -11.33 23.32
CA ALA A 355 -29.05 -11.27 22.43
C ALA A 355 -29.50 -9.82 22.14
N LEU A 356 -29.41 -8.91 23.11
CA LEU A 356 -29.90 -7.53 23.03
C LEU A 356 -28.85 -6.47 22.62
N GLY A 357 -27.56 -6.81 22.53
CA GLY A 357 -26.53 -5.86 22.08
C GLY A 357 -26.82 -5.28 20.68
N LEU A 358 -26.47 -4.03 20.43
CA LEU A 358 -26.67 -3.40 19.10
C LEU A 358 -25.89 -4.14 18.01
N PHE A 359 -26.43 -4.24 16.80
CA PHE A 359 -25.69 -4.80 15.66
C PHE A 359 -24.57 -3.82 15.24
N GLU A 360 -23.35 -4.11 15.70
CA GLU A 360 -22.15 -3.34 15.39
C GLU A 360 -21.26 -4.09 14.39
N MET A 361 -20.66 -3.35 13.44
CA MET A 361 -19.82 -3.91 12.37
C MET A 361 -18.63 -4.78 12.85
N PRO A 362 -17.93 -4.49 13.97
CA PRO A 362 -16.83 -5.34 14.45
C PRO A 362 -17.31 -6.61 15.16
N LYS A 363 -18.30 -6.49 16.06
CA LYS A 363 -18.64 -7.55 17.04
C LYS A 363 -19.23 -8.80 16.41
N TYR A 364 -20.00 -8.65 15.35
CA TYR A 364 -20.86 -9.73 14.84
C TYR A 364 -20.27 -10.52 13.66
N ILE A 365 -18.99 -10.32 13.29
CA ILE A 365 -18.33 -11.03 12.17
C ILE A 365 -16.91 -11.42 12.59
N ARG A 366 -16.81 -12.17 13.70
CA ARG A 366 -15.55 -12.72 14.22
C ARG A 366 -15.18 -14.09 13.61
N ASP A 367 -16.07 -14.71 12.84
CA ASP A 367 -15.90 -16.09 12.34
C ASP A 367 -15.65 -16.19 10.82
N TRP A 368 -15.66 -15.06 10.09
CA TRP A 368 -15.43 -15.05 8.64
C TRP A 368 -13.98 -14.71 8.30
N GLN A 369 -13.40 -15.50 7.39
CA GLN A 369 -12.09 -15.27 6.79
C GLN A 369 -12.13 -15.76 5.34
N TYR A 370 -11.70 -14.93 4.39
CA TYR A 370 -11.33 -15.39 3.04
C TYR A 370 -10.19 -16.42 3.15
N THR A 371 -10.19 -17.42 2.27
CA THR A 371 -9.14 -18.45 2.25
C THR A 371 -7.76 -17.82 1.99
N LYS A 372 -6.69 -18.46 2.48
CA LYS A 372 -5.28 -18.06 2.21
C LYS A 372 -4.90 -18.00 0.72
N THR A 373 -5.74 -18.53 -0.16
CA THR A 373 -5.61 -18.47 -1.62
C THR A 373 -6.18 -17.18 -2.22
N HIS A 374 -7.07 -16.49 -1.52
CA HIS A 374 -7.77 -15.31 -2.02
C HIS A 374 -6.86 -14.07 -2.02
N THR A 375 -7.01 -13.19 -3.02
CA THR A 375 -6.19 -11.98 -3.19
C THR A 375 -6.27 -11.03 -1.99
N VAL A 376 -7.44 -10.91 -1.34
CA VAL A 376 -7.60 -10.15 -0.08
C VAL A 376 -6.60 -10.58 0.99
N SER A 377 -6.36 -11.89 1.14
CA SER A 377 -5.41 -12.44 2.13
C SER A 377 -3.94 -12.15 1.79
N LYS A 378 -3.68 -11.71 0.56
CA LYS A 378 -2.36 -11.30 0.06
C LYS A 378 -2.11 -9.79 0.14
N LEU A 379 -3.12 -8.98 0.46
CA LEU A 379 -2.97 -7.53 0.66
C LEU A 379 -2.16 -7.21 1.91
N LEU A 380 -1.50 -6.06 1.89
CA LEU A 380 -1.18 -5.30 3.08
C LEU A 380 -2.45 -4.54 3.49
N LEU A 381 -2.91 -4.75 4.72
CA LEU A 381 -4.00 -3.98 5.32
C LEU A 381 -3.48 -3.30 6.59
N TYR A 382 -4.16 -2.23 7.00
CA TYR A 382 -3.94 -1.64 8.31
C TYR A 382 -4.42 -2.63 9.37
N ALA A 383 -3.56 -2.92 10.35
CA ALA A 383 -3.82 -3.93 11.36
C ALA A 383 -4.83 -3.41 12.39
N GLU A 384 -5.99 -4.05 12.47
CA GLU A 384 -6.75 -4.13 13.72
C GLU A 384 -6.09 -5.23 14.59
N ASP A 385 -6.05 -5.03 15.92
CA ASP A 385 -5.32 -5.79 16.95
C ASP A 385 -4.74 -7.15 16.51
N LEU A 386 -3.40 -7.29 16.55
CA LEU A 386 -2.56 -8.40 16.05
C LEU A 386 -3.00 -9.86 16.36
N TYR A 387 -3.95 -10.05 17.26
CA TYR A 387 -4.48 -11.35 17.69
C TYR A 387 -5.84 -11.72 17.07
N ASP A 388 -6.65 -10.76 16.63
CA ASP A 388 -8.02 -11.00 16.13
C ASP A 388 -8.03 -11.01 14.59
N LYS A 389 -7.57 -12.13 13.99
CA LYS A 389 -7.38 -12.30 12.52
C LYS A 389 -8.68 -12.38 11.69
N ASN A 390 -9.72 -11.68 12.11
CA ASN A 390 -11.09 -11.95 11.72
C ASN A 390 -11.66 -10.81 10.87
N GLN A 391 -12.21 -11.16 9.71
CA GLN A 391 -12.48 -10.20 8.63
C GLN A 391 -13.93 -9.71 8.69
N GLY A 392 -14.13 -8.51 9.23
CA GLY A 392 -15.45 -7.90 9.35
C GLY A 392 -16.13 -7.62 7.99
N ALA A 393 -17.46 -7.41 8.00
CA ALA A 393 -18.27 -7.18 6.78
C ALA A 393 -17.68 -6.11 5.85
N HIS A 394 -17.04 -5.08 6.41
CA HIS A 394 -16.45 -3.99 5.66
C HIS A 394 -15.44 -4.49 4.60
N ILE A 395 -14.68 -5.54 4.90
CA ILE A 395 -13.74 -6.19 3.95
C ILE A 395 -14.50 -6.86 2.80
N VAL A 396 -15.58 -7.56 3.09
CA VAL A 396 -16.40 -8.28 2.10
C VAL A 396 -17.15 -7.31 1.20
N LEU A 397 -17.83 -6.31 1.79
CA LEU A 397 -18.52 -5.23 1.07
C LEU A 397 -17.59 -4.50 0.09
N ALA A 398 -16.35 -4.25 0.50
CA ALA A 398 -15.33 -3.62 -0.33
C ALA A 398 -14.73 -4.56 -1.39
N THR A 399 -14.65 -5.86 -1.12
CA THR A 399 -14.08 -6.86 -2.04
C THR A 399 -15.05 -7.17 -3.18
N GLU A 400 -16.31 -7.47 -2.86
CA GLU A 400 -17.33 -7.84 -3.84
C GLU A 400 -17.97 -6.62 -4.54
N GLY A 401 -17.60 -5.39 -4.14
CA GLY A 401 -18.04 -4.14 -4.79
C GLY A 401 -19.45 -3.69 -4.44
N TYR A 402 -20.00 -4.13 -3.30
CA TYR A 402 -21.38 -3.89 -2.85
C TYR A 402 -21.65 -2.44 -2.42
N THR A 403 -21.54 -1.51 -3.38
CA THR A 403 -21.55 -0.04 -3.22
C THR A 403 -22.75 0.45 -2.39
N GLU A 404 -23.97 0.04 -2.73
CA GLU A 404 -25.18 0.55 -2.06
C GLU A 404 -25.40 -0.06 -0.67
N LEU A 405 -25.02 -1.33 -0.45
CA LEU A 405 -24.99 -1.90 0.90
C LEU A 405 -23.95 -1.18 1.76
N LEU A 406 -22.76 -0.89 1.23
CA LEU A 406 -21.72 -0.16 1.95
C LEU A 406 -22.16 1.27 2.32
N ARG A 407 -22.75 2.01 1.36
CA ARG A 407 -23.35 3.33 1.57
C ARG A 407 -24.41 3.30 2.68
N PHE A 408 -25.29 2.31 2.66
CA PHE A 408 -26.30 2.11 3.70
C PHE A 408 -25.68 1.78 5.07
N CYS A 409 -24.69 0.89 5.12
CA CYS A 409 -24.00 0.48 6.35
C CYS A 409 -23.20 1.62 7.00
N LEU A 410 -22.56 2.49 6.21
CA LEU A 410 -21.89 3.70 6.69
C LEU A 410 -22.87 4.72 7.30
N SER A 411 -24.12 4.72 6.82
CA SER A 411 -25.15 5.67 7.25
C SER A 411 -25.99 5.17 8.44
N ASN A 412 -26.17 3.86 8.60
CA ASN A 412 -27.16 3.28 9.53
C ASN A 412 -26.59 2.32 10.59
N ILE A 413 -25.35 1.84 10.46
CA ILE A 413 -24.78 0.82 11.36
C ILE A 413 -23.62 1.40 12.17
N GLN A 414 -23.58 1.08 13.46
CA GLN A 414 -22.57 1.60 14.39
C GLN A 414 -21.32 0.69 14.46
N GLY A 415 -20.26 1.20 15.11
CA GLY A 415 -19.01 0.47 15.32
C GLY A 415 -17.93 0.70 14.25
N TRP A 416 -18.18 1.52 13.23
CA TRP A 416 -17.13 1.97 12.30
C TRP A 416 -15.98 2.69 13.02
N ASN A 417 -14.75 2.45 12.57
CA ASN A 417 -13.56 3.16 13.01
C ASN A 417 -12.73 3.59 11.77
N ALA A 418 -11.74 4.46 11.96
CA ALA A 418 -10.93 4.98 10.85
C ALA A 418 -10.11 3.89 10.13
N VAL A 419 -9.66 2.84 10.84
CA VAL A 419 -8.91 1.71 10.25
C VAL A 419 -9.80 0.91 9.29
N MET A 420 -11.06 0.66 9.66
CA MET A 420 -12.04 0.02 8.77
C MET A 420 -12.30 0.86 7.51
N GLU A 421 -12.46 2.18 7.64
CA GLU A 421 -12.67 3.08 6.49
C GLU A 421 -11.46 3.07 5.54
N LEU A 422 -10.23 3.10 6.07
CA LEU A 422 -9.00 3.05 5.31
C LEU A 422 -8.78 1.67 4.64
N ASN A 423 -9.14 0.58 5.33
CA ASN A 423 -9.12 -0.76 4.74
C ASN A 423 -10.16 -0.90 3.61
N VAL A 424 -11.39 -0.39 3.80
CA VAL A 424 -12.43 -0.39 2.76
C VAL A 424 -11.97 0.33 1.49
N ILE A 425 -11.46 1.56 1.60
CA ILE A 425 -11.09 2.32 0.39
C ILE A 425 -9.86 1.71 -0.31
N ARG A 426 -8.91 1.14 0.45
CA ARG A 426 -7.76 0.41 -0.11
C ARG A 426 -8.19 -0.84 -0.87
N ILE A 427 -9.07 -1.65 -0.28
CA ILE A 427 -9.60 -2.87 -0.91
C ILE A 427 -10.40 -2.50 -2.18
N ALA A 428 -11.28 -1.50 -2.09
CA ALA A 428 -12.04 -1.02 -3.23
C ALA A 428 -11.13 -0.52 -4.37
N SER A 429 -10.09 0.24 -4.05
CA SER A 429 -9.12 0.74 -5.05
C SER A 429 -8.20 -0.36 -5.59
N PHE A 430 -7.97 -1.44 -4.85
CA PHE A 430 -7.23 -2.61 -5.33
C PHE A 430 -8.05 -3.39 -6.38
N PHE A 431 -9.33 -3.69 -6.08
CA PHE A 431 -10.20 -4.37 -7.03
C PHE A 431 -10.68 -3.47 -8.18
N GLY A 432 -10.60 -2.15 -8.03
CA GLY A 432 -11.03 -1.17 -9.04
C GLY A 432 -12.51 -0.80 -8.97
N HIS A 433 -13.11 -0.88 -7.78
CA HIS A 433 -14.48 -0.45 -7.53
C HIS A 433 -14.55 1.07 -7.42
N SER A 434 -14.39 1.76 -8.55
CA SER A 434 -14.32 3.24 -8.63
C SER A 434 -15.47 3.93 -7.91
N SER A 435 -16.69 3.37 -7.98
CA SER A 435 -17.88 3.88 -7.28
C SER A 435 -17.72 3.94 -5.75
N ILE A 436 -16.97 3.02 -5.14
CA ILE A 436 -16.69 3.02 -3.70
C ILE A 436 -15.55 4.00 -3.39
N VAL A 437 -14.53 4.08 -4.26
CA VAL A 437 -13.42 5.03 -4.08
C VAL A 437 -13.92 6.46 -4.16
N GLU A 438 -14.69 6.82 -5.20
CA GLU A 438 -15.31 8.14 -5.38
C GLU A 438 -16.20 8.52 -4.19
N MET A 439 -17.08 7.61 -3.74
CA MET A 439 -17.98 7.83 -2.60
C MET A 439 -17.23 8.09 -1.28
N LEU A 440 -16.03 7.54 -1.11
CA LEU A 440 -15.23 7.72 0.11
C LEU A 440 -14.25 8.89 0.02
N LEU A 441 -13.74 9.24 -1.17
CA LEU A 441 -12.96 10.47 -1.34
C LEU A 441 -13.85 11.71 -1.28
N SER A 442 -15.01 11.69 -1.96
CA SER A 442 -15.99 12.77 -2.04
C SER A 442 -17.35 12.33 -1.45
N PRO A 443 -17.50 12.27 -0.11
CA PRO A 443 -18.74 11.83 0.52
C PRO A 443 -19.88 12.84 0.35
N ASP A 444 -21.03 12.37 -0.17
CA ASP A 444 -22.24 13.17 -0.47
C ASP A 444 -22.96 13.79 0.76
N GLY A 445 -22.31 13.88 1.92
CA GLY A 445 -22.89 14.35 3.19
C GLY A 445 -23.90 13.39 3.85
N ALA A 446 -24.23 12.27 3.21
CA ALA A 446 -25.19 11.27 3.72
C ALA A 446 -24.69 10.49 4.95
N PHE A 447 -23.38 10.45 5.17
CA PHE A 447 -22.71 9.78 6.30
C PHE A 447 -21.43 10.54 6.69
N THR A 448 -20.95 10.36 7.92
CA THR A 448 -19.74 11.02 8.44
C THR A 448 -18.60 10.02 8.63
N LEU A 449 -17.52 10.21 7.88
CA LEU A 449 -16.29 9.42 7.99
C LEU A 449 -15.40 9.92 9.15
N ARG A 450 -14.70 9.00 9.82
CA ARG A 450 -13.81 9.25 10.97
C ARG A 450 -12.35 9.41 10.57
N SER A 451 -11.96 8.84 9.43
CA SER A 451 -10.64 9.01 8.80
C SER A 451 -10.43 10.44 8.28
N ALA A 452 -9.18 10.90 8.17
CA ALA A 452 -8.88 12.13 7.47
C ALA A 452 -8.91 11.93 5.95
N GLU A 453 -9.25 12.99 5.21
CA GLU A 453 -9.32 12.98 3.75
C GLU A 453 -7.97 12.64 3.08
N LYS A 454 -6.86 13.14 3.64
CA LYS A 454 -5.50 12.80 3.18
C LYS A 454 -5.20 11.31 3.33
N ASP A 455 -5.61 10.72 4.45
CA ASP A 455 -5.34 9.30 4.74
C ASP A 455 -6.16 8.39 3.82
N ARG A 456 -7.40 8.77 3.49
CA ARG A 456 -8.20 8.07 2.47
C ARG A 456 -7.58 8.16 1.08
N HIS A 457 -7.12 9.34 0.65
CA HIS A 457 -6.39 9.48 -0.62
C HIS A 457 -5.13 8.59 -0.63
N ASN A 458 -4.32 8.60 0.43
CA ASN A 458 -3.16 7.72 0.57
C ASN A 458 -3.56 6.24 0.47
N ALA A 459 -4.59 5.80 1.20
CA ALA A 459 -5.05 4.41 1.19
C ALA A 459 -5.57 3.96 -0.19
N ALA A 460 -6.24 4.85 -0.94
CA ALA A 460 -6.63 4.60 -2.32
C ALA A 460 -5.41 4.45 -3.25
N ILE A 461 -4.48 5.42 -3.21
CA ILE A 461 -3.23 5.41 -3.99
C ILE A 461 -2.43 4.13 -3.73
N ILE A 462 -2.28 3.73 -2.47
CA ILE A 462 -1.57 2.51 -2.07
C ILE A 462 -2.32 1.27 -2.57
N GLY A 463 -3.67 1.24 -2.51
CA GLY A 463 -4.49 0.14 -3.04
C GLY A 463 -4.35 -0.05 -4.56
N ALA A 464 -4.43 1.05 -5.33
CA ALA A 464 -4.22 1.02 -6.79
C ALA A 464 -2.78 0.60 -7.15
N GLY A 465 -1.80 1.05 -6.38
CA GLY A 465 -0.40 0.65 -6.52
C GLY A 465 -0.16 -0.83 -6.20
N GLU A 466 -0.77 -1.37 -5.15
CA GLU A 466 -0.66 -2.79 -4.77
C GLU A 466 -1.33 -3.74 -5.78
N ALA A 467 -2.37 -3.26 -6.47
CA ALA A 467 -3.00 -3.93 -7.62
C ALA A 467 -2.25 -3.73 -8.94
N LEU A 468 -1.21 -2.89 -8.97
CA LEU A 468 -0.42 -2.54 -10.17
C LEU A 468 -1.28 -1.96 -11.30
N ARG A 469 -2.34 -1.24 -10.92
CA ARG A 469 -3.30 -0.61 -11.83
C ARG A 469 -2.80 0.78 -12.23
N TYR A 470 -1.72 0.80 -13.02
CA TYR A 470 -0.95 2.02 -13.31
C TYR A 470 -1.78 3.23 -13.76
N ARG A 471 -2.89 3.03 -14.50
CA ARG A 471 -3.79 4.11 -14.95
C ARG A 471 -4.64 4.70 -13.83
N ASP A 472 -5.13 3.84 -12.93
CA ASP A 472 -5.97 4.26 -11.81
C ASP A 472 -5.07 4.96 -10.78
N LEU A 473 -3.86 4.43 -10.60
CA LEU A 473 -2.78 5.10 -9.87
C LEU A 473 -2.46 6.47 -10.50
N GLU A 474 -2.26 6.57 -11.81
CA GLU A 474 -2.01 7.83 -12.53
C GLU A 474 -3.15 8.86 -12.36
N CYS A 475 -4.41 8.42 -12.42
CA CYS A 475 -5.58 9.30 -12.22
C CYS A 475 -5.68 9.81 -10.78
N LEU A 476 -5.49 8.92 -9.79
CA LEU A 476 -5.38 9.29 -8.37
C LEU A 476 -4.11 10.13 -8.10
N ALA A 477 -3.08 10.00 -8.95
CA ALA A 477 -1.77 10.63 -8.79
C ALA A 477 -1.59 11.93 -9.59
N ASN A 478 -2.64 12.74 -9.75
CA ASN A 478 -2.54 14.15 -10.16
C ASN A 478 -1.92 15.02 -9.03
N MET A 479 -0.70 14.71 -8.59
CA MET A 479 -0.26 15.06 -7.23
C MET A 479 0.60 16.33 -7.13
N PRO A 480 0.35 17.19 -6.13
CA PRO A 480 1.40 18.05 -5.59
C PRO A 480 2.47 17.17 -4.91
N LYS A 481 3.74 17.52 -5.12
CA LYS A 481 4.92 16.70 -4.74
C LYS A 481 5.02 16.38 -3.25
N ASP A 482 4.34 17.13 -2.40
CA ASP A 482 4.40 17.03 -0.94
C ASP A 482 3.31 16.13 -0.34
N SER A 483 2.39 15.60 -1.17
CA SER A 483 1.30 14.74 -0.69
C SER A 483 1.59 13.24 -0.81
N ILE A 484 2.48 12.80 -1.70
CA ILE A 484 2.78 11.38 -1.90
C ILE A 484 3.87 10.91 -0.93
N ILE A 485 3.41 10.47 0.25
CA ILE A 485 3.97 9.37 1.04
C ILE A 485 5.43 9.52 1.52
N GLU A 486 5.63 9.23 2.81
CA GLU A 486 6.95 9.29 3.43
C GLU A 486 7.95 8.40 2.68
N LYS A 487 9.08 9.00 2.30
CA LYS A 487 10.16 8.29 1.59
C LYS A 487 10.80 7.30 2.55
N GLY A 488 11.46 6.25 2.03
CA GLY A 488 11.98 5.15 2.86
C GLY A 488 12.82 5.63 4.05
N GLY A 489 13.67 6.64 3.84
CA GLY A 489 14.48 7.25 4.89
C GLY A 489 13.78 8.30 5.77
N ASP A 490 12.55 8.73 5.48
CA ASP A 490 11.70 9.48 6.42
C ASP A 490 10.96 8.52 7.35
N ILE A 491 10.44 7.41 6.82
CA ILE A 491 9.82 6.33 7.62
C ILE A 491 10.86 5.75 8.59
N GLU A 492 12.09 5.49 8.12
CA GLU A 492 13.19 5.01 8.97
C GLU A 492 13.48 6.01 10.11
N ARG A 493 13.66 7.31 9.79
CA ARG A 493 13.86 8.38 10.80
C ARG A 493 12.69 8.56 11.78
N ARG A 494 11.45 8.28 11.38
CA ARG A 494 10.28 8.30 12.30
C ARG A 494 10.41 7.22 13.38
N PHE A 495 11.01 6.07 13.07
CA PHE A 495 11.04 4.89 13.94
C PHE A 495 12.43 4.47 14.43
N GLU A 496 13.52 5.16 14.06
CA GLU A 496 14.88 4.95 14.59
C GLU A 496 14.94 4.94 16.13
N GLY A 497 14.05 5.69 16.81
CA GLY A 497 13.93 5.68 18.28
C GLY A 497 13.14 4.51 18.88
N ALA A 498 12.34 3.80 18.09
CA ALA A 498 11.47 2.71 18.55
C ALA A 498 12.21 1.37 18.75
N TYR A 499 13.44 1.24 18.22
CA TYR A 499 14.27 0.03 18.35
C TYR A 499 14.91 -0.17 19.75
N SER A 500 14.54 0.65 20.74
CA SER A 500 15.15 0.66 22.09
C SER A 500 14.44 -0.18 23.15
N GLU A 501 13.31 -0.82 22.84
CA GLU A 501 12.62 -1.76 23.74
C GLU A 501 12.59 -3.19 23.16
N ASP A 502 13.00 -4.19 23.94
CA ASP A 502 13.11 -5.61 23.56
C ASP A 502 11.76 -6.35 23.34
N SER A 503 10.71 -5.62 22.96
CA SER A 503 9.39 -6.19 22.68
C SER A 503 9.28 -6.62 21.22
N TRP A 504 9.52 -7.91 20.96
CA TRP A 504 9.43 -8.51 19.61
C TRP A 504 8.06 -8.27 18.94
N SER A 505 6.97 -8.21 19.72
CA SER A 505 5.64 -7.86 19.22
C SER A 505 5.56 -6.41 18.72
N LYS A 506 6.02 -5.42 19.50
CA LYS A 506 6.07 -4.01 19.04
C LYS A 506 6.92 -3.86 17.77
N LYS A 507 8.02 -4.61 17.66
CA LYS A 507 8.87 -4.58 16.46
C LYS A 507 8.15 -5.14 15.24
N ALA A 508 7.41 -6.24 15.37
CA ALA A 508 6.59 -6.80 14.30
C ALA A 508 5.43 -5.86 13.91
N GLU A 509 4.81 -5.21 14.90
CA GLU A 509 3.75 -4.21 14.73
C GLU A 509 4.22 -3.00 13.91
N CYS A 510 5.34 -2.39 14.30
CA CYS A 510 5.95 -1.28 13.58
C CYS A 510 6.30 -1.66 12.13
N VAL A 511 6.91 -2.83 11.91
CA VAL A 511 7.25 -3.29 10.56
C VAL A 511 6.01 -3.55 9.70
N GLN A 512 4.94 -4.12 10.27
CA GLN A 512 3.66 -4.29 9.57
C GLN A 512 3.03 -2.95 9.20
N GLN A 513 3.11 -1.94 10.08
CA GLN A 513 2.64 -0.57 9.79
C GLN A 513 3.50 0.12 8.71
N MET A 514 4.83 0.03 8.78
CA MET A 514 5.74 0.57 7.75
C MET A 514 5.45 -0.03 6.36
N MET A 515 5.14 -1.34 6.31
CA MET A 515 4.75 -1.99 5.06
C MET A 515 3.36 -1.57 4.57
N SER A 516 2.38 -1.34 5.45
CA SER A 516 1.05 -0.91 5.02
C SER A 516 1.02 0.55 4.55
N GLU A 517 1.80 1.46 5.14
CA GLU A 517 1.80 2.89 4.79
C GLU A 517 2.64 3.26 3.55
N SER A 518 3.57 2.39 3.11
CA SER A 518 4.49 2.71 2.01
C SER A 518 4.01 2.20 0.64
N LEU A 519 3.66 3.13 -0.28
CA LEU A 519 3.28 2.81 -1.67
C LEU A 519 4.33 1.99 -2.41
N ILE A 520 5.63 2.30 -2.27
CA ILE A 520 6.67 1.53 -2.96
C ILE A 520 6.76 0.10 -2.44
N VAL A 521 6.59 -0.13 -1.13
CA VAL A 521 6.52 -1.49 -0.57
C VAL A 521 5.26 -2.21 -1.05
N ALA A 522 4.13 -1.52 -1.16
CA ALA A 522 2.87 -2.09 -1.64
C ALA A 522 2.93 -2.49 -3.14
N VAL A 523 3.51 -1.63 -4.00
CA VAL A 523 3.79 -1.93 -5.41
C VAL A 523 4.73 -3.14 -5.56
N LEU A 524 5.82 -3.18 -4.77
CA LEU A 524 6.74 -4.31 -4.78
C LEU A 524 6.09 -5.60 -4.24
N ASN A 525 5.21 -5.51 -3.24
CA ASN A 525 4.38 -6.63 -2.79
C ASN A 525 3.44 -7.15 -3.90
N GLY A 526 2.82 -6.24 -4.66
CA GLY A 526 1.99 -6.56 -5.82
C GLY A 526 2.73 -7.40 -6.85
N TYR A 527 3.96 -7.03 -7.21
CA TYR A 527 4.76 -7.82 -8.15
C TYR A 527 5.27 -9.13 -7.53
N ALA A 528 5.68 -9.13 -6.26
CA ALA A 528 6.21 -10.31 -5.57
C ALA A 528 5.14 -11.40 -5.33
N ARG A 529 3.87 -11.00 -5.13
CA ARG A 529 2.73 -11.92 -4.95
C ARG A 529 1.91 -12.18 -6.22
N GLU A 530 2.36 -11.64 -7.35
CA GLU A 530 1.77 -11.74 -8.68
C GLU A 530 0.28 -11.33 -8.70
N LEU A 531 0.01 -10.12 -8.20
CA LEU A 531 -1.33 -9.54 -8.08
C LEU A 531 -1.76 -8.71 -9.31
N PHE A 532 -0.94 -8.69 -10.38
CA PHE A 532 -1.21 -7.94 -11.61
C PHE A 532 -2.04 -8.74 -12.63
N ASP A 533 -2.89 -8.03 -13.36
CA ASP A 533 -3.42 -8.50 -14.65
C ASP A 533 -2.38 -8.26 -15.75
N SER A 534 -1.98 -9.33 -16.44
CA SER A 534 -0.93 -9.33 -17.48
C SER A 534 -1.18 -8.36 -18.64
N ASP A 535 -2.45 -8.04 -18.94
CA ASP A 535 -2.82 -7.10 -19.99
C ASP A 535 -2.60 -5.64 -19.52
N MET A 536 -2.74 -5.40 -18.21
CA MET A 536 -2.53 -4.10 -17.57
C MET A 536 -1.05 -3.85 -17.24
N ASP A 537 -0.38 -4.74 -16.51
CA ASP A 537 1.05 -4.65 -16.16
C ASP A 537 1.65 -6.06 -15.92
N ASN A 538 2.97 -6.20 -15.94
CA ASN A 538 3.62 -7.49 -15.68
C ASN A 538 5.06 -7.36 -15.18
N LYS A 539 5.58 -8.46 -14.60
CA LYS A 539 6.92 -8.59 -14.02
C LYS A 539 8.10 -8.16 -14.91
N THR A 540 7.94 -8.09 -16.24
CA THR A 540 9.04 -7.73 -17.17
C THR A 540 8.92 -6.31 -17.74
N ALA A 541 7.70 -5.76 -17.84
CA ALA A 541 7.47 -4.38 -18.25
C ALA A 541 7.55 -3.38 -17.08
N LEU A 542 7.15 -3.80 -15.87
CA LEU A 542 7.11 -3.02 -14.63
C LEU A 542 6.55 -1.59 -14.82
N LYS A 543 5.43 -1.44 -15.54
CA LYS A 543 4.87 -0.13 -15.94
C LYS A 543 4.54 0.73 -14.73
N THR A 544 3.96 0.15 -13.69
CA THR A 544 3.62 0.85 -12.43
C THR A 544 4.87 1.35 -11.71
N LEU A 545 5.95 0.56 -11.67
CA LEU A 545 7.21 1.00 -11.08
C LEU A 545 7.91 2.07 -11.92
N ARG A 546 7.90 1.94 -13.25
CA ARG A 546 8.43 2.95 -14.18
C ARG A 546 7.72 4.29 -14.02
N LEU A 547 6.38 4.30 -13.99
CA LEU A 547 5.58 5.51 -13.73
C LEU A 547 6.04 6.26 -12.47
N LEU A 548 6.39 5.55 -11.39
CA LEU A 548 6.89 6.15 -10.15
C LEU A 548 8.34 6.67 -10.24
N VAL A 549 9.19 6.04 -11.06
CA VAL A 549 10.59 6.45 -11.32
C VAL A 549 10.64 7.63 -12.28
N ASP A 550 9.89 7.57 -13.38
CA ASP A 550 9.87 8.56 -14.46
C ASP A 550 9.29 9.90 -13.97
N ASN A 551 8.23 9.85 -13.16
CA ASN A 551 7.69 11.01 -12.43
C ASN A 551 8.58 11.46 -11.24
N ARG A 552 9.72 10.79 -11.00
CA ARG A 552 10.72 11.07 -9.95
C ARG A 552 10.16 11.07 -8.52
N ILE A 553 9.14 10.25 -8.26
CA ILE A 553 8.56 10.08 -6.93
C ILE A 553 9.55 9.31 -6.04
N TYR A 554 10.09 8.20 -6.55
CA TYR A 554 11.11 7.39 -5.88
C TYR A 554 12.43 7.31 -6.66
N THR A 555 13.52 7.28 -5.92
CA THR A 555 14.89 7.02 -6.38
C THR A 555 15.21 5.52 -6.32
N TYR A 556 16.23 5.10 -7.06
CA TYR A 556 16.67 3.70 -7.07
C TYR A 556 17.16 3.21 -5.69
N ASP A 557 17.76 4.09 -4.88
CA ASP A 557 18.17 3.79 -3.51
C ASP A 557 16.96 3.50 -2.60
N GLU A 558 15.87 4.28 -2.73
CA GLU A 558 14.61 4.07 -1.99
C GLU A 558 13.90 2.79 -2.44
N ILE A 559 13.96 2.43 -3.72
CA ILE A 559 13.41 1.16 -4.25
C ILE A 559 14.17 -0.04 -3.66
N LEU A 560 15.52 -0.04 -3.72
CA LEU A 560 16.34 -1.10 -3.13
C LEU A 560 16.11 -1.22 -1.61
N TYR A 561 15.95 -0.09 -0.91
CA TYR A 561 15.57 -0.07 0.50
C TYR A 561 14.18 -0.70 0.75
N ALA A 562 13.17 -0.38 -0.06
CA ALA A 562 11.85 -0.99 0.05
C ALA A 562 11.88 -2.52 -0.19
N MET A 563 12.76 -3.00 -1.07
CA MET A 563 12.99 -4.45 -1.25
C MET A 563 13.65 -5.11 -0.03
N LYS A 564 14.53 -4.39 0.70
CA LYS A 564 15.08 -4.84 1.99
C LYS A 564 13.98 -4.97 3.05
N LEU A 565 12.98 -4.09 3.10
CA LEU A 565 11.83 -4.19 4.01
C LEU A 565 10.91 -5.36 3.65
N LEU A 566 10.65 -5.58 2.36
CA LEU A 566 9.74 -6.65 1.88
C LEU A 566 10.15 -8.06 2.35
N LEU A 567 11.43 -8.28 2.64
CA LEU A 567 11.96 -9.53 3.22
C LEU A 567 11.53 -9.79 4.68
N ASP A 568 11.15 -8.78 5.47
CA ASP A 568 10.64 -9.00 6.84
C ASP A 568 9.20 -9.56 6.87
N LYS A 569 8.49 -9.52 5.74
CA LYS A 569 7.04 -9.78 5.66
C LYS A 569 6.64 -11.23 5.95
N GLU A 570 7.41 -12.18 5.44
CA GLU A 570 7.26 -13.61 5.70
C GLU A 570 8.59 -14.19 6.15
N ILE A 571 8.98 -13.85 7.39
CA ILE A 571 10.12 -14.47 8.07
C ILE A 571 9.96 -16.01 8.00
N TYR A 572 11.07 -16.72 7.79
CA TYR A 572 11.14 -18.19 7.62
C TYR A 572 10.52 -18.74 6.31
N SER A 573 10.07 -17.90 5.37
CA SER A 573 9.51 -18.34 4.07
C SER A 573 10.55 -18.27 2.95
N ILE A 574 11.09 -19.43 2.53
CA ILE A 574 12.07 -19.50 1.43
C ILE A 574 11.43 -19.30 0.05
N GLU A 575 10.17 -19.71 -0.12
CA GLU A 575 9.39 -19.43 -1.33
C GLU A 575 9.19 -17.91 -1.51
N TRP A 576 8.85 -17.20 -0.43
CA TRP A 576 8.79 -15.73 -0.43
C TRP A 576 10.15 -15.11 -0.74
N THR A 577 11.21 -15.58 -0.09
CA THR A 577 12.57 -15.08 -0.31
C THR A 577 13.01 -15.25 -1.77
N ALA A 578 12.68 -16.38 -2.40
CA ALA A 578 12.91 -16.59 -3.83
C ALA A 578 12.08 -15.65 -4.73
N CYS A 579 10.81 -15.39 -4.38
CA CYS A 579 9.96 -14.44 -5.11
C CYS A 579 10.47 -12.99 -5.02
N VAL A 580 11.01 -12.57 -3.87
CA VAL A 580 11.62 -11.23 -3.70
C VAL A 580 12.96 -11.14 -4.45
N VAL A 581 13.75 -12.23 -4.51
CA VAL A 581 14.98 -12.30 -5.32
C VAL A 581 14.69 -12.29 -6.83
N ASP A 582 13.63 -12.98 -7.28
CA ASP A 582 13.15 -12.91 -8.66
C ASP A 582 12.70 -11.48 -9.01
N LEU A 583 11.92 -10.84 -8.14
CA LEU A 583 11.57 -9.44 -8.33
C LEU A 583 12.80 -8.54 -8.38
N LEU A 584 13.81 -8.77 -7.53
CA LEU A 584 15.03 -7.95 -7.49
C LEU A 584 15.81 -8.03 -8.80
N GLN A 585 15.91 -9.24 -9.38
CA GLN A 585 16.47 -9.45 -10.70
C GLN A 585 15.68 -8.71 -11.79
N ASN A 586 14.35 -8.86 -11.81
CA ASN A 586 13.50 -8.19 -12.81
C ASN A 586 13.54 -6.66 -12.69
N VAL A 587 13.58 -6.11 -11.47
CA VAL A 587 13.75 -4.68 -11.20
C VAL A 587 15.12 -4.18 -11.69
N MET A 588 16.19 -4.95 -11.46
CA MET A 588 17.51 -4.62 -11.99
C MET A 588 17.53 -4.59 -13.52
N ASP A 589 16.99 -5.63 -14.16
CA ASP A 589 17.00 -5.76 -15.63
C ASP A 589 16.09 -4.72 -16.31
N ALA A 590 14.88 -4.47 -15.78
CA ALA A 590 13.90 -3.58 -16.39
C ALA A 590 14.11 -2.08 -16.12
N LEU A 591 14.84 -1.71 -15.05
CA LEU A 591 15.28 -0.33 -14.79
C LEU A 591 16.75 -0.08 -15.21
N GLY A 592 17.46 -1.11 -15.71
CA GLY A 592 18.86 -1.01 -16.14
C GLY A 592 19.86 -0.82 -14.99
N LEU A 593 19.50 -1.18 -13.76
CA LEU A 593 20.31 -0.95 -12.57
C LEU A 593 21.53 -1.88 -12.54
N GLN A 594 22.70 -1.31 -12.80
CA GLN A 594 23.98 -1.97 -12.58
C GLN A 594 24.20 -2.14 -11.06
N PRO A 595 24.19 -3.37 -10.50
CA PRO A 595 24.25 -3.58 -9.05
C PRO A 595 25.55 -3.03 -8.42
N ILE A 596 26.59 -2.89 -9.23
CA ILE A 596 27.91 -2.40 -8.86
C ILE A 596 27.95 -0.91 -8.49
N PHE A 597 26.90 -0.15 -8.77
CA PHE A 597 26.76 1.24 -8.28
C PHE A 597 26.03 1.34 -6.94
N TYR A 598 25.46 0.23 -6.46
CA TYR A 598 24.62 0.13 -5.26
C TYR A 598 25.11 -0.99 -4.34
N THR A 599 26.44 -1.22 -4.32
CA THR A 599 27.06 -2.38 -3.66
C THR A 599 26.66 -2.50 -2.19
N LYS A 600 26.61 -1.40 -1.43
CA LYS A 600 26.19 -1.42 -0.02
C LYS A 600 24.75 -1.91 0.13
N GLN A 601 23.79 -1.31 -0.58
CA GLN A 601 22.38 -1.69 -0.49
C GLN A 601 22.17 -3.14 -0.94
N VAL A 602 22.81 -3.55 -2.05
CA VAL A 602 22.73 -4.92 -2.56
C VAL A 602 23.37 -5.91 -1.58
N GLN A 603 24.51 -5.60 -0.96
CA GLN A 603 25.13 -6.45 0.07
C GLN A 603 24.27 -6.55 1.35
N GLU A 604 23.57 -5.48 1.76
CA GLU A 604 22.62 -5.51 2.87
C GLU A 604 21.40 -6.39 2.58
N ILE A 605 20.78 -6.24 1.41
CA ILE A 605 19.66 -7.10 0.95
C ILE A 605 20.12 -8.56 0.90
N CYS A 606 21.27 -8.82 0.26
CA CYS A 606 21.82 -10.16 0.14
C CYS A 606 22.18 -10.81 1.47
N THR A 607 22.69 -10.06 2.45
CA THR A 607 22.98 -10.58 3.79
C THR A 607 21.67 -10.99 4.48
N LYS A 608 20.60 -10.21 4.29
CA LYS A 608 19.26 -10.55 4.80
C LYS A 608 18.64 -11.77 4.11
N VAL A 609 18.79 -11.90 2.79
CA VAL A 609 18.41 -13.10 2.02
C VAL A 609 19.14 -14.34 2.54
N ILE A 610 20.45 -14.26 2.79
CA ILE A 610 21.21 -15.34 3.40
C ILE A 610 20.61 -15.72 4.76
N GLY A 611 20.36 -14.75 5.63
CA GLY A 611 19.77 -14.97 6.96
C GLY A 611 18.41 -15.68 6.92
N GLU A 612 17.49 -15.29 6.02
CA GLU A 612 16.18 -15.94 5.90
C GLU A 612 16.26 -17.34 5.28
N VAL A 613 17.06 -17.55 4.23
CA VAL A 613 17.32 -18.89 3.68
C VAL A 613 17.90 -19.81 4.76
N ILE A 614 18.83 -19.31 5.56
CA ILE A 614 19.43 -20.05 6.68
C ILE A 614 18.39 -20.45 7.73
N ARG A 615 17.49 -19.53 8.10
CA ARG A 615 16.45 -19.78 9.10
C ARG A 615 15.43 -20.81 8.60
N ALA A 616 15.00 -20.69 7.35
CA ALA A 616 14.02 -21.57 6.71
C ALA A 616 14.55 -23.01 6.47
N THR A 617 15.78 -23.15 5.99
CA THR A 617 16.36 -24.46 5.60
C THR A 617 16.70 -25.40 6.77
N THR A 618 16.27 -25.10 7.99
CA THR A 618 16.52 -25.90 9.19
C THR A 618 15.65 -27.17 9.31
N GLY A 619 14.76 -27.49 8.34
CA GLY A 619 13.76 -28.55 8.54
C GLY A 619 13.20 -29.38 7.37
N ASN A 620 13.49 -29.13 6.08
CA ASN A 620 12.92 -29.95 4.97
C ASN A 620 13.76 -29.95 3.67
N ASP A 621 13.68 -31.05 2.91
CA ASP A 621 14.33 -31.24 1.58
C ASP A 621 13.59 -30.57 0.41
N LYS A 622 12.40 -30.00 0.62
CA LYS A 622 11.52 -29.54 -0.48
C LYS A 622 12.05 -28.33 -1.25
N ASP A 623 13.00 -27.61 -0.68
CA ASP A 623 13.30 -26.23 -1.08
C ASP A 623 14.48 -26.13 -2.06
N ALA A 624 15.03 -27.26 -2.51
CA ALA A 624 16.23 -27.35 -3.34
C ALA A 624 16.15 -26.52 -4.65
N ALA A 625 14.94 -26.34 -5.21
CA ALA A 625 14.72 -25.50 -6.38
C ALA A 625 14.91 -24.00 -6.07
N ALA A 626 14.35 -23.52 -4.96
CA ALA A 626 14.50 -22.14 -4.48
C ALA A 626 15.96 -21.86 -4.08
N VAL A 627 16.59 -22.78 -3.35
CA VAL A 627 18.03 -22.74 -3.00
C VAL A 627 18.89 -22.60 -4.26
N LYS A 628 18.63 -23.39 -5.30
CA LYS A 628 19.38 -23.32 -6.57
C LYS A 628 19.14 -22.01 -7.33
N PHE A 629 17.92 -21.48 -7.32
CA PHE A 629 17.59 -20.19 -7.94
C PHE A 629 18.33 -19.04 -7.26
N ILE A 630 18.29 -18.98 -5.93
CA ILE A 630 18.97 -17.94 -5.14
C ILE A 630 20.50 -18.02 -5.32
N LEU A 631 21.09 -19.22 -5.37
CA LEU A 631 22.50 -19.38 -5.72
C LEU A 631 22.84 -18.89 -7.14
N GLY A 632 21.95 -19.11 -8.13
CA GLY A 632 22.11 -18.57 -9.48
C GLY A 632 22.04 -17.03 -9.54
N PHE A 633 21.24 -16.40 -8.68
CA PHE A 633 21.24 -14.94 -8.51
C PHE A 633 22.56 -14.45 -7.89
N PHE A 634 23.08 -15.13 -6.87
CA PHE A 634 24.41 -14.83 -6.31
C PHE A 634 25.54 -14.98 -7.33
N GLU A 635 25.48 -15.98 -8.22
CA GLU A 635 26.42 -16.15 -9.32
C GLU A 635 26.36 -14.98 -10.31
N LYS A 636 25.16 -14.53 -10.71
CA LYS A 636 24.99 -13.31 -11.54
C LYS A 636 25.60 -12.08 -10.89
N LEU A 637 25.35 -11.82 -9.61
CA LEU A 637 25.93 -10.68 -8.88
C LEU A 637 27.46 -10.77 -8.82
N ALA A 638 28.01 -11.97 -8.59
CA ALA A 638 29.44 -12.20 -8.52
C ALA A 638 30.14 -11.95 -9.87
N CYS A 639 29.56 -12.43 -10.97
CA CYS A 639 30.02 -12.14 -12.34
C CYS A 639 29.85 -10.66 -12.71
N GLY A 640 28.78 -10.02 -12.23
CA GLY A 640 28.52 -8.58 -12.35
C GLY A 640 29.45 -7.69 -11.53
N GLY A 641 30.44 -8.25 -10.83
CA GLY A 641 31.47 -7.51 -10.09
C GLY A 641 31.08 -7.04 -8.69
N VAL A 642 29.98 -7.55 -8.14
CA VAL A 642 29.66 -7.33 -6.71
C VAL A 642 30.52 -8.26 -5.86
N ASP A 643 31.23 -7.71 -4.88
CA ASP A 643 32.03 -8.50 -3.93
C ASP A 643 31.09 -9.32 -3.03
N ILE A 644 31.00 -10.63 -3.27
CA ILE A 644 30.21 -11.58 -2.46
C ILE A 644 31.00 -12.15 -1.27
N GLN A 645 32.26 -11.75 -1.09
CA GLN A 645 33.09 -12.12 0.06
C GLN A 645 32.74 -11.29 1.32
N GLN A 646 32.12 -10.12 1.16
CA GLN A 646 31.71 -9.27 2.30
C GLN A 646 30.33 -9.68 2.86
N ILE A 647 29.49 -10.29 2.03
CA ILE A 647 28.10 -10.63 2.36
C ILE A 647 28.10 -11.71 3.47
N GLY A 648 27.41 -11.43 4.57
CA GLY A 648 27.31 -12.37 5.71
C GLY A 648 28.53 -12.48 6.62
N LYS A 649 29.60 -11.68 6.44
CA LYS A 649 30.80 -11.73 7.32
C LYS A 649 30.50 -11.49 8.80
N ASP A 650 29.63 -10.53 9.08
CA ASP A 650 29.29 -10.10 10.43
C ASP A 650 28.01 -10.78 10.97
N ASP A 651 27.38 -11.68 10.20
CA ASP A 651 26.17 -12.40 10.63
C ASP A 651 26.52 -13.65 11.45
N VAL A 652 26.19 -13.58 12.74
CA VAL A 652 26.35 -14.67 13.72
C VAL A 652 25.64 -15.96 13.27
N LEU A 653 24.54 -15.88 12.52
CA LEU A 653 23.83 -17.05 12.00
C LEU A 653 24.61 -17.77 10.90
N PHE A 654 25.31 -17.04 10.04
CA PHE A 654 26.13 -17.64 8.97
C PHE A 654 27.31 -18.43 9.55
N SER A 655 27.91 -17.94 10.63
CA SER A 655 29.00 -18.62 11.35
C SER A 655 28.55 -19.79 12.22
N SER A 656 27.37 -19.70 12.87
CA SER A 656 26.94 -20.69 13.89
C SER A 656 26.36 -22.00 13.34
N ILE A 657 26.00 -22.07 12.06
CA ILE A 657 25.36 -23.25 11.46
C ILE A 657 26.39 -24.25 10.90
N SER A 658 26.18 -25.53 11.17
CA SER A 658 27.04 -26.64 10.73
C SER A 658 27.11 -26.80 9.21
N ASP A 659 28.23 -27.31 8.70
CA ASP A 659 28.58 -27.34 7.27
C ASP A 659 27.77 -28.32 6.39
N GLN A 660 26.59 -28.76 6.86
CA GLN A 660 25.78 -29.77 6.18
C GLN A 660 24.73 -29.20 5.22
N GLY A 661 24.31 -27.94 5.37
CA GLY A 661 23.32 -27.32 4.48
C GLY A 661 23.85 -27.01 3.08
N ASP A 662 23.17 -27.46 2.04
CA ASP A 662 23.64 -27.34 0.64
C ASP A 662 23.74 -25.90 0.14
N PHE A 663 22.89 -24.99 0.65
CA PHE A 663 23.02 -23.56 0.37
C PHE A 663 24.38 -22.99 0.82
N LYS A 664 24.82 -23.31 2.04
CA LYS A 664 26.11 -22.84 2.60
C LYS A 664 27.29 -23.38 1.79
N LYS A 665 27.26 -24.67 1.40
CA LYS A 665 28.28 -25.27 0.51
C LYS A 665 28.32 -24.59 -0.85
N GLY A 666 27.15 -24.38 -1.48
CA GLY A 666 27.03 -23.71 -2.77
C GLY A 666 27.53 -22.26 -2.76
N PHE A 667 27.18 -21.51 -1.71
CA PHE A 667 27.62 -20.12 -1.57
C PHE A 667 29.14 -20.00 -1.32
N ILE A 668 29.72 -20.87 -0.48
CA ILE A 668 31.18 -20.95 -0.29
C ILE A 668 31.89 -21.32 -1.60
N HIS A 669 31.32 -22.21 -2.41
CA HIS A 669 31.87 -22.54 -3.73
C HIS A 669 31.83 -21.33 -4.68
N LEU A 670 30.75 -20.54 -4.70
CA LEU A 670 30.67 -19.30 -5.46
C LEU A 670 31.69 -18.25 -4.98
N GLN A 671 31.90 -18.12 -3.66
CA GLN A 671 32.93 -17.24 -3.10
C GLN A 671 34.34 -17.66 -3.57
N GLN A 672 34.67 -18.96 -3.51
CA GLN A 672 35.94 -19.50 -4.01
C GLN A 672 36.11 -19.32 -5.52
N LYS A 673 35.02 -19.52 -6.29
CA LYS A 673 35.00 -19.28 -7.74
C LYS A 673 35.32 -17.81 -8.06
N GLN A 674 34.65 -16.85 -7.42
CA GLN A 674 34.89 -15.43 -7.63
C GLN A 674 36.35 -15.05 -7.33
N LEU A 675 36.96 -15.56 -6.25
CA LEU A 675 38.38 -15.32 -5.94
C LEU A 675 39.30 -15.88 -7.04
N SER A 676 38.99 -17.07 -7.57
CA SER A 676 39.74 -17.65 -8.69
C SER A 676 39.58 -16.83 -9.97
N ASP A 677 38.36 -16.41 -10.30
CA ASP A 677 38.06 -15.62 -11.50
C ASP A 677 38.75 -14.25 -11.45
N TRP A 678 38.71 -13.56 -10.30
CA TRP A 678 39.48 -12.33 -10.06
C TRP A 678 40.99 -12.53 -10.19
N SER A 679 41.54 -13.65 -9.69
CA SER A 679 42.97 -13.94 -9.82
C SER A 679 43.45 -14.09 -11.28
N ARG A 680 42.55 -14.35 -12.24
CA ARG A 680 42.90 -14.46 -13.66
C ARG A 680 43.16 -13.11 -14.31
N PHE A 681 42.56 -12.02 -13.81
CA PHE A 681 42.83 -10.65 -14.29
C PHE A 681 44.27 -10.19 -14.04
N ASP A 682 44.98 -10.82 -13.09
CA ASP A 682 46.38 -10.53 -12.82
C ASP A 682 47.29 -10.76 -14.05
N ILE A 683 46.88 -11.56 -15.04
CA ILE A 683 47.71 -11.73 -16.25
C ILE A 683 47.87 -10.42 -17.04
N VAL A 684 46.84 -9.56 -17.05
CA VAL A 684 46.95 -8.23 -17.66
C VAL A 684 47.88 -7.35 -16.83
N LYS A 685 47.70 -7.36 -15.50
CA LYS A 685 48.47 -6.57 -14.52
C LYS A 685 49.96 -6.97 -14.46
N LYS A 686 50.28 -8.22 -14.77
CA LYS A 686 51.63 -8.82 -14.79
C LYS A 686 52.26 -8.89 -16.18
N GLY A 687 51.62 -8.34 -17.21
CA GLY A 687 52.21 -8.20 -18.55
C GLY A 687 52.20 -9.45 -19.44
N GLY A 688 51.28 -10.40 -19.22
CA GLY A 688 51.15 -11.60 -20.05
C GLY A 688 50.76 -11.31 -21.51
N SER A 689 50.97 -12.27 -22.41
CA SER A 689 50.82 -12.05 -23.85
C SER A 689 49.35 -12.06 -24.30
N LEU A 690 49.08 -11.46 -25.47
CA LEU A 690 47.77 -11.55 -26.14
C LEU A 690 47.31 -13.00 -26.31
N ALA A 691 48.23 -13.92 -26.62
CA ALA A 691 47.91 -15.34 -26.81
C ALA A 691 47.45 -16.03 -25.50
N ASP A 692 48.00 -15.64 -24.35
CA ASP A 692 47.61 -16.20 -23.04
C ASP A 692 46.22 -15.72 -22.63
N VAL A 693 45.92 -14.43 -22.84
CA VAL A 693 44.58 -13.85 -22.58
C VAL A 693 43.53 -14.47 -23.52
N GLN A 694 43.85 -14.58 -24.82
CA GLN A 694 43.00 -15.26 -25.80
C GLN A 694 42.77 -16.73 -25.45
N LYS A 695 43.77 -17.42 -24.88
CA LYS A 695 43.61 -18.79 -24.41
C LYS A 695 42.65 -18.85 -23.21
N PHE A 696 42.84 -18.02 -22.18
CA PHE A 696 41.94 -18.03 -21.03
C PHE A 696 40.48 -17.69 -21.39
N MET A 697 40.24 -16.87 -22.40
CA MET A 697 38.88 -16.63 -22.94
C MET A 697 38.33 -17.84 -23.72
N LYS A 698 39.15 -18.51 -24.55
CA LYS A 698 38.75 -19.72 -25.29
C LYS A 698 38.47 -20.93 -24.37
N ASP A 699 39.24 -21.06 -23.30
CA ASP A 699 39.06 -22.08 -22.27
C ASP A 699 37.85 -21.77 -21.33
N GLY A 700 37.08 -20.71 -21.61
CA GLY A 700 35.90 -20.30 -20.83
C GLY A 700 36.21 -19.70 -19.45
N SER A 701 37.50 -19.59 -19.10
CA SER A 701 37.97 -19.19 -17.77
C SER A 701 37.97 -17.67 -17.54
N LEU A 702 37.73 -16.86 -18.57
CA LEU A 702 37.58 -15.41 -18.46
C LEU A 702 36.53 -14.97 -19.49
N THR A 703 35.44 -14.34 -19.06
CA THR A 703 34.41 -13.84 -19.97
C THR A 703 34.65 -12.37 -20.31
N ILE A 704 34.22 -11.95 -21.49
CA ILE A 704 34.46 -10.60 -22.02
C ILE A 704 33.88 -9.53 -21.08
N ASP A 705 32.67 -9.74 -20.55
CA ASP A 705 31.97 -8.80 -19.68
C ASP A 705 32.32 -8.91 -18.18
N SER A 706 33.26 -9.79 -17.82
CA SER A 706 33.66 -9.98 -16.42
C SER A 706 34.41 -8.77 -15.83
N ARG A 707 34.29 -8.60 -14.51
CA ARG A 707 34.90 -7.52 -13.73
C ARG A 707 35.83 -8.07 -12.64
N ASP A 708 36.92 -7.37 -12.38
CA ASP A 708 37.84 -7.69 -11.28
C ASP A 708 37.29 -7.23 -9.90
N GLN A 709 38.06 -7.44 -8.83
CA GLN A 709 37.68 -7.07 -7.45
C GLN A 709 37.35 -5.57 -7.27
N GLY A 710 37.92 -4.68 -8.08
CA GLY A 710 37.60 -3.24 -8.06
C GLY A 710 36.37 -2.87 -8.90
N GLY A 711 35.71 -3.87 -9.51
CA GLY A 711 34.62 -3.69 -10.47
C GLY A 711 35.07 -3.28 -11.86
N ILE A 712 36.35 -3.52 -12.20
CA ILE A 712 37.02 -2.99 -13.38
C ILE A 712 36.98 -4.04 -14.51
N LEU A 713 36.48 -3.67 -15.70
CA LEU A 713 36.47 -4.56 -16.87
C LEU A 713 37.87 -4.67 -17.50
N LEU A 714 38.08 -5.71 -18.34
CA LEU A 714 39.33 -5.88 -19.10
C LEU A 714 39.74 -4.64 -19.91
N THR A 715 38.80 -3.93 -20.56
CA THR A 715 39.10 -2.69 -21.30
C THR A 715 39.78 -1.64 -20.43
N HIS A 716 39.25 -1.42 -19.24
CA HIS A 716 39.77 -0.46 -18.26
C HIS A 716 41.13 -0.89 -17.70
N LEU A 717 41.36 -2.19 -17.47
CA LEU A 717 42.68 -2.70 -17.08
C LEU A 717 43.70 -2.55 -18.21
N CYS A 718 43.35 -2.88 -19.46
CA CYS A 718 44.25 -2.69 -20.59
C CYS A 718 44.58 -1.21 -20.79
N ALA A 719 43.61 -0.32 -20.58
CA ALA A 719 43.80 1.13 -20.56
C ALA A 719 44.70 1.59 -19.41
N ALA A 720 44.56 1.03 -18.20
CA ALA A 720 45.38 1.39 -17.05
C ALA A 720 46.87 1.02 -17.21
N TYR A 721 47.16 -0.08 -17.92
CA TYR A 721 48.51 -0.61 -18.12
C TYR A 721 49.09 -0.32 -19.53
N ASP A 722 48.51 0.63 -20.27
CA ASP A 722 48.90 1.07 -21.63
C ASP A 722 48.97 -0.08 -22.69
N ARG A 723 48.21 -1.16 -22.47
CA ARG A 723 48.15 -2.39 -23.29
C ARG A 723 47.23 -2.22 -24.49
N VAL A 724 47.66 -1.41 -25.46
CA VAL A 724 46.91 -1.15 -26.70
C VAL A 724 46.71 -2.43 -27.53
N ASP A 725 47.63 -3.40 -27.46
CA ASP A 725 47.52 -4.71 -28.14
C ASP A 725 46.28 -5.51 -27.69
N LEU A 726 46.02 -5.56 -26.38
CA LEU A 726 44.83 -6.19 -25.82
C LEU A 726 43.58 -5.33 -26.09
N LEU A 727 43.71 -4.01 -26.02
CA LEU A 727 42.60 -3.06 -26.15
C LEU A 727 42.07 -2.98 -27.59
N GLU A 728 42.95 -3.08 -28.60
CA GLU A 728 42.58 -3.26 -30.01
C GLU A 728 41.77 -4.54 -30.21
N TRP A 729 42.25 -5.65 -29.64
CA TRP A 729 41.61 -6.95 -29.79
C TRP A 729 40.24 -7.02 -29.10
N LEU A 730 40.13 -6.63 -27.82
CA LEU A 730 38.87 -6.65 -27.06
C LEU A 730 37.76 -5.83 -27.73
N VAL A 731 38.11 -4.69 -28.34
CA VAL A 731 37.16 -3.83 -29.07
C VAL A 731 36.88 -4.38 -30.49
N SER A 732 37.69 -5.30 -31.01
CA SER A 732 37.36 -6.08 -32.22
C SER A 732 36.41 -7.24 -31.94
N GLU A 733 36.48 -7.84 -30.75
CA GLU A 733 35.50 -8.83 -30.24
C GLU A 733 34.18 -8.18 -29.75
N GLY A 734 34.09 -6.84 -29.79
CA GLY A 734 32.85 -6.09 -29.58
C GLY A 734 32.72 -5.30 -28.27
N MET A 735 33.74 -5.26 -27.41
CA MET A 735 33.66 -4.50 -26.15
C MET A 735 33.46 -2.99 -26.37
N ASP A 736 32.55 -2.40 -25.59
CA ASP A 736 32.37 -0.95 -25.56
C ASP A 736 33.41 -0.24 -24.68
N LEU A 737 33.85 0.93 -25.15
CA LEU A 737 34.80 1.83 -24.49
C LEU A 737 34.11 2.92 -23.65
N ASN A 738 32.78 2.96 -23.65
CA ASN A 738 31.96 3.86 -22.84
C ASN A 738 31.27 3.13 -21.65
N ALA A 739 31.34 1.79 -21.62
CA ALA A 739 31.05 0.98 -20.45
C ALA A 739 31.80 1.52 -19.22
N LEU A 740 31.18 1.44 -18.04
CA LEU A 740 31.65 2.08 -16.82
C LEU A 740 32.18 1.07 -15.79
N ASP A 741 33.32 1.39 -15.18
CA ASP A 741 33.79 0.71 -13.96
C ASP A 741 32.94 1.08 -12.71
N ALA A 742 33.18 0.43 -11.57
CA ALA A 742 32.44 0.71 -10.33
C ALA A 742 32.59 2.15 -9.81
N GLN A 743 33.63 2.88 -10.24
CA GLN A 743 33.83 4.29 -9.91
C GLN A 743 33.19 5.24 -10.95
N ARG A 744 32.31 4.72 -11.82
CA ARG A 744 31.60 5.43 -12.90
C ARG A 744 32.53 6.09 -13.92
N ARG A 745 33.74 5.55 -14.13
CA ARG A 745 34.72 6.03 -15.12
C ARG A 745 34.60 5.24 -16.41
N THR A 746 34.82 5.89 -17.56
CA THR A 746 34.97 5.17 -18.84
C THR A 746 36.41 4.67 -19.03
N THR A 747 36.62 3.81 -20.03
CA THR A 747 37.95 3.31 -20.39
C THR A 747 38.93 4.43 -20.75
N LEU A 748 38.44 5.55 -21.31
CA LEU A 748 39.26 6.73 -21.59
C LEU A 748 39.70 7.47 -20.31
N ASP A 749 38.85 7.49 -19.29
CA ASP A 749 39.14 8.24 -18.06
C ASP A 749 40.08 7.47 -17.14
N VAL A 750 40.00 6.14 -17.16
CA VAL A 750 41.03 5.26 -16.58
C VAL A 750 42.38 5.41 -17.31
N ALA A 751 42.40 5.46 -18.65
CA ALA A 751 43.63 5.71 -19.41
C ALA A 751 44.30 7.04 -19.01
N LYS A 752 43.52 8.13 -18.91
CA LYS A 752 43.99 9.43 -18.45
C LYS A 752 44.51 9.39 -17.01
N ALA A 753 43.76 8.78 -16.09
CA ALA A 753 44.10 8.72 -14.67
C ALA A 753 45.42 7.96 -14.43
N SER A 754 45.62 6.83 -15.12
CA SER A 754 46.86 6.05 -15.09
C SER A 754 47.98 6.63 -15.96
N LYS A 755 47.75 7.73 -16.68
CA LYS A 755 48.69 8.39 -17.60
C LYS A 755 49.14 7.50 -18.77
N ALA A 756 48.32 6.53 -19.16
CA ALA A 756 48.58 5.60 -20.25
C ALA A 756 48.50 6.32 -21.61
N SER A 757 49.65 6.51 -22.22
CA SER A 757 49.86 7.45 -23.33
C SER A 757 49.38 6.91 -24.67
N LEU A 758 49.64 5.64 -24.95
CA LEU A 758 49.32 4.97 -26.20
C LEU A 758 47.82 4.66 -26.26
N ALA A 759 47.26 4.14 -25.15
CA ALA A 759 45.84 3.87 -24.98
C ALA A 759 45.00 5.15 -25.06
N THR A 760 45.39 6.23 -24.38
CA THR A 760 44.67 7.52 -24.47
C THR A 760 44.64 8.03 -25.91
N LYS A 761 45.79 8.00 -26.61
CA LYS A 761 45.87 8.42 -28.02
C LYS A 761 45.00 7.54 -28.92
N TRP A 762 45.11 6.22 -28.81
CA TRP A 762 44.36 5.27 -29.62
C TRP A 762 42.84 5.40 -29.43
N ILE A 763 42.37 5.51 -28.19
CA ILE A 763 40.94 5.67 -27.89
C ILE A 763 40.39 6.96 -28.52
N ILE A 764 41.15 8.06 -28.43
CA ILE A 764 40.75 9.35 -29.04
C ILE A 764 40.72 9.24 -30.57
N GLU A 765 41.75 8.66 -31.21
CA GLU A 765 41.77 8.46 -32.67
C GLU A 765 40.63 7.55 -33.15
N ARG A 766 40.30 6.49 -32.41
CA ARG A 766 39.19 5.60 -32.73
C ARG A 766 37.84 6.29 -32.57
N LYS A 767 37.61 7.03 -31.48
CA LYS A 767 36.37 7.80 -31.28
C LYS A 767 36.21 8.87 -32.38
N ALA A 768 37.28 9.56 -32.77
CA ALA A 768 37.26 10.51 -33.89
C ALA A 768 36.91 9.85 -35.24
N LYS A 769 37.56 8.71 -35.59
CA LYS A 769 37.25 7.93 -36.80
C LYS A 769 35.78 7.48 -36.83
N ALA A 770 35.24 7.04 -35.69
CA ALA A 770 33.83 6.61 -35.57
C ALA A 770 32.84 7.78 -35.77
N ILE A 771 33.12 8.96 -35.19
CA ILE A 771 32.29 10.17 -35.35
C ILE A 771 32.27 10.64 -36.81
N ILE A 772 33.42 10.64 -37.49
CA ILE A 772 33.50 11.01 -38.91
C ILE A 772 32.70 10.02 -39.77
N GLY A 773 32.85 8.70 -39.51
CA GLY A 773 32.10 7.66 -40.21
C GLY A 773 30.58 7.75 -40.00
N SER A 774 30.11 8.01 -38.77
CA SER A 774 28.68 8.14 -38.47
C SER A 774 28.09 9.41 -39.06
N PHE A 775 28.81 10.54 -39.03
CA PHE A 775 28.42 11.80 -39.68
C PHE A 775 28.27 11.63 -41.21
N LEU A 776 29.26 11.02 -41.88
CA LEU A 776 29.19 10.74 -43.31
C LEU A 776 28.03 9.80 -43.65
N ARG A 777 27.85 8.70 -42.90
CA ARG A 777 26.74 7.75 -43.09
C ARG A 777 25.37 8.40 -42.89
N ARG A 778 25.19 9.21 -41.84
CA ARG A 778 23.96 9.96 -41.55
C ARG A 778 23.65 10.96 -42.66
N ASN A 779 24.63 11.72 -43.13
CA ASN A 779 24.44 12.70 -44.21
C ASN A 779 24.14 12.02 -45.56
N TYR A 780 24.78 10.89 -45.86
CA TYR A 780 24.48 10.08 -47.03
C TYR A 780 23.02 9.58 -47.02
N PHE A 781 22.56 9.00 -45.91
CA PHE A 781 21.17 8.54 -45.81
C PHE A 781 20.15 9.68 -45.83
N HIS A 782 20.43 10.83 -45.19
CA HIS A 782 19.58 12.02 -45.31
C HIS A 782 19.49 12.52 -46.76
N ALA A 783 20.61 12.58 -47.49
CA ALA A 783 20.63 12.97 -48.90
C ALA A 783 19.87 11.97 -49.80
N LEU A 784 20.04 10.68 -49.56
CA LEU A 784 19.38 9.61 -50.31
C LEU A 784 17.87 9.56 -50.02
N HIS A 785 17.45 9.75 -48.76
CA HIS A 785 16.05 9.87 -48.37
C HIS A 785 15.41 11.11 -49.00
N ARG A 786 16.06 12.29 -48.94
CA ARG A 786 15.60 13.51 -49.64
C ARG A 786 15.43 13.27 -51.14
N ARG A 787 16.38 12.61 -51.80
CA ARG A 787 16.29 12.24 -53.23
C ARG A 787 15.11 11.28 -53.53
N ARG A 788 14.85 10.29 -52.67
CA ARG A 788 13.68 9.39 -52.80
C ARG A 788 12.36 10.12 -52.60
N LEU A 789 12.26 10.94 -51.54
CA LEU A 789 11.06 11.74 -51.24
C LEU A 789 10.77 12.75 -52.35
N GLN A 790 11.80 13.38 -52.93
CA GLN A 790 11.65 14.28 -54.07
C GLN A 790 11.11 13.54 -55.29
N LYS A 791 11.73 12.42 -55.71
CA LYS A 791 11.23 11.60 -56.83
C LYS A 791 9.78 11.13 -56.63
N SER A 792 9.39 10.81 -55.39
CA SER A 792 8.00 10.46 -55.05
C SER A 792 7.05 11.64 -55.20
N LYS A 793 7.44 12.84 -54.74
CA LYS A 793 6.68 14.10 -54.95
C LYS A 793 6.57 14.47 -56.42
N ASP A 794 7.64 14.34 -57.20
CA ASP A 794 7.67 14.63 -58.63
C ASP A 794 6.78 13.67 -59.43
N ALA A 795 6.78 12.38 -59.07
CA ALA A 795 5.85 11.40 -59.63
C ALA A 795 4.39 11.72 -59.26
N ALA A 796 4.13 12.11 -58.00
CA ALA A 796 2.78 12.48 -57.55
C ALA A 796 2.25 13.75 -58.24
N THR A 797 3.08 14.78 -58.44
CA THR A 797 2.68 15.99 -59.17
C THR A 797 2.46 15.72 -60.66
N LEU A 798 3.26 14.84 -61.28
CA LEU A 798 3.05 14.37 -62.65
C LEU A 798 1.73 13.59 -62.80
N ILE A 799 1.46 12.63 -61.91
CA ILE A 799 0.20 11.86 -61.92
C ILE A 799 -1.00 12.80 -61.73
N GLN A 800 -0.93 13.73 -60.76
CA GLN A 800 -2.00 14.70 -60.55
C GLN A 800 -2.17 15.66 -61.74
N SER A 801 -1.10 16.08 -62.43
CA SER A 801 -1.22 16.97 -63.60
C SER A 801 -1.85 16.25 -64.78
N VAL A 802 -1.51 14.98 -65.02
CA VAL A 802 -2.15 14.12 -66.03
C VAL A 802 -3.63 13.91 -65.71
N ILE A 803 -3.99 13.59 -64.46
CA ILE A 803 -5.40 13.40 -64.04
C ILE A 803 -6.20 14.71 -64.19
N ARG A 804 -5.66 15.85 -63.74
CA ARG A 804 -6.30 17.17 -63.94
C ARG A 804 -6.48 17.47 -65.43
N ALA A 805 -5.44 17.28 -66.25
CA ALA A 805 -5.51 17.51 -67.68
C ALA A 805 -6.47 16.55 -68.41
N TYR A 806 -6.67 15.33 -67.90
CA TYR A 806 -7.70 14.42 -68.40
C TYR A 806 -9.11 14.89 -68.00
N ALA A 807 -9.33 15.24 -66.73
CA ALA A 807 -10.61 15.75 -66.24
C ALA A 807 -11.05 17.02 -66.98
N THR A 808 -10.16 18.00 -67.13
CA THR A 808 -10.41 19.23 -67.90
C THR A 808 -10.73 18.92 -69.38
N ARG A 809 -9.98 18.02 -70.03
CA ARG A 809 -10.28 17.60 -71.41
C ARG A 809 -11.61 16.85 -71.53
N LYS A 810 -12.03 16.10 -70.50
CA LYS A 810 -13.34 15.43 -70.45
C LYS A 810 -14.49 16.42 -70.28
N ILE A 811 -14.33 17.42 -69.41
CA ILE A 811 -15.34 18.49 -69.19
C ILE A 811 -15.54 19.31 -70.47
N PHE A 812 -14.45 19.74 -71.11
CA PHE A 812 -14.50 20.54 -72.34
C PHE A 812 -14.52 19.71 -73.63
N ALA A 813 -14.78 18.40 -73.56
CA ALA A 813 -14.65 17.47 -74.69
C ALA A 813 -15.42 17.93 -75.93
N ASN A 814 -16.68 18.34 -75.78
CA ASN A 814 -17.52 18.78 -76.90
C ASN A 814 -16.99 20.07 -77.55
N VAL A 815 -16.43 20.99 -76.77
CA VAL A 815 -15.83 22.24 -77.28
C VAL A 815 -14.48 21.95 -77.93
N LEU A 816 -13.66 21.08 -77.33
CA LEU A 816 -12.37 20.65 -77.87
C LEU A 816 -12.53 19.89 -79.18
N MET A 817 -13.48 18.96 -79.27
CA MET A 817 -13.79 18.24 -80.52
C MET A 817 -14.23 19.21 -81.61
N ARG A 818 -15.20 20.10 -81.33
CA ARG A 818 -15.66 21.11 -82.29
C ARG A 818 -14.53 22.04 -82.74
N ARG A 819 -13.68 22.50 -81.82
CA ARG A 819 -12.47 23.29 -82.12
C ARG A 819 -11.41 22.51 -82.90
N MET A 820 -11.31 21.20 -82.70
CA MET A 820 -10.41 20.33 -83.44
C MET A 820 -10.96 20.01 -84.85
N GLU A 821 -12.26 19.89 -85.02
CA GLU A 821 -12.96 19.77 -86.30
C GLU A 821 -12.90 21.08 -87.10
N GLU A 822 -13.08 22.23 -86.44
CA GLU A 822 -12.84 23.57 -86.99
C GLU A 822 -11.37 23.73 -87.41
N SER A 823 -10.42 23.32 -86.55
CA SER A 823 -8.99 23.35 -86.83
C SER A 823 -8.61 22.40 -87.98
N GLN A 824 -9.21 21.21 -88.07
CA GLN A 824 -9.01 20.29 -89.18
C GLN A 824 -9.62 20.83 -90.48
N HIS A 825 -10.82 21.44 -90.45
CA HIS A 825 -11.39 22.12 -91.62
C HIS A 825 -10.51 23.28 -92.07
N PHE A 826 -10.08 24.15 -91.14
CA PHE A 826 -9.13 25.23 -91.43
C PHE A 826 -7.83 24.68 -92.03
N ALA A 827 -7.25 23.64 -91.41
CA ALA A 827 -6.05 22.95 -91.87
C ALA A 827 -6.28 21.98 -93.04
N ILE A 828 -7.46 21.98 -93.67
CA ILE A 828 -7.75 21.32 -94.96
C ILE A 828 -7.93 22.41 -96.03
N VAL A 829 -8.81 23.38 -95.77
CA VAL A 829 -9.09 24.53 -96.66
C VAL A 829 -7.83 25.37 -96.89
N TRP A 830 -7.14 25.75 -95.83
CA TRP A 830 -5.97 26.63 -95.88
C TRP A 830 -4.65 25.88 -95.99
N ARG A 831 -4.62 24.52 -95.97
CA ARG A 831 -3.36 23.76 -96.04
C ARG A 831 -2.52 24.14 -97.26
N ARG A 832 -3.14 24.30 -98.42
CA ARG A 832 -2.48 24.69 -99.68
C ARG A 832 -2.02 26.14 -99.69
N VAL A 833 -2.67 27.02 -98.93
CA VAL A 833 -2.30 28.43 -98.80
C VAL A 833 -1.13 28.58 -97.84
N ILE A 834 -1.19 27.93 -96.68
CA ILE A 834 -0.11 27.91 -95.69
C ILE A 834 1.14 27.23 -96.29
N ALA A 835 0.99 26.08 -96.95
CA ALA A 835 2.09 25.43 -97.66
C ALA A 835 2.62 26.20 -98.89
N SER A 836 1.94 27.26 -99.34
CA SER A 836 2.47 28.21 -100.33
C SER A 836 3.17 29.43 -99.70
N LEU A 837 3.08 29.58 -98.38
CA LEU A 837 3.76 30.60 -97.56
C LEU A 837 5.01 30.05 -96.85
N ASP A 838 5.19 28.72 -96.80
CA ASP A 838 6.31 28.00 -96.15
C ASP A 838 7.74 28.35 -96.68
N ASN A 839 7.86 29.26 -97.66
CA ASN A 839 9.14 29.87 -98.05
C ASN A 839 9.65 30.94 -97.06
N ILE A 840 8.93 31.21 -95.97
CA ILE A 840 9.45 31.95 -94.80
C ILE A 840 9.64 30.95 -93.67
N ALA A 841 10.88 30.84 -93.18
CA ALA A 841 11.29 29.81 -92.22
C ALA A 841 10.45 29.84 -90.93
N THR A 842 9.78 28.72 -90.62
CA THR A 842 8.88 28.60 -89.48
C THR A 842 9.63 28.52 -88.15
N SER A 843 9.80 29.64 -87.45
CA SER A 843 9.95 29.58 -85.98
C SER A 843 8.65 29.04 -85.39
N THR A 844 8.78 28.14 -84.41
CA THR A 844 7.66 27.48 -83.73
C THR A 844 7.33 28.11 -82.37
N CYS A 845 7.89 29.28 -82.05
CA CYS A 845 7.72 29.93 -80.76
C CYS A 845 7.20 31.37 -80.86
N TRP A 846 6.14 31.69 -80.11
CA TRP A 846 5.60 33.06 -80.00
C TRP A 846 6.58 34.02 -79.31
N ALA A 847 7.56 33.53 -78.54
CA ALA A 847 8.56 34.39 -77.90
C ALA A 847 9.47 35.06 -78.95
N ASP A 848 9.98 34.28 -79.90
CA ASP A 848 10.86 34.74 -80.97
C ASP A 848 10.20 35.85 -81.81
N ILE A 849 8.93 35.62 -82.20
CA ILE A 849 8.10 36.57 -82.95
C ILE A 849 7.92 37.87 -82.15
N ARG A 850 7.68 37.76 -80.84
CA ARG A 850 7.51 38.89 -79.95
C ARG A 850 8.81 39.69 -79.78
N GLU A 851 9.96 39.05 -79.65
CA GLU A 851 11.25 39.76 -79.53
C GLU A 851 11.65 40.43 -80.85
N GLN A 852 11.44 39.79 -82.00
CA GLN A 852 11.69 40.40 -83.31
C GLN A 852 10.80 41.64 -83.59
N LEU A 853 9.61 41.73 -82.98
CA LEU A 853 8.73 42.89 -83.08
C LEU A 853 9.13 44.06 -82.14
N ILE A 854 9.97 43.84 -81.13
CA ILE A 854 10.34 44.86 -80.14
C ILE A 854 11.43 45.83 -80.66
N ASP A 855 12.19 45.46 -81.69
CA ASP A 855 13.18 46.35 -82.33
C ASP A 855 12.55 47.47 -83.19
N ILE A 856 11.21 47.51 -83.34
CA ILE A 856 10.49 48.61 -84.01
C ILE A 856 10.33 49.82 -83.07
N LYS A 857 11.47 50.44 -82.79
CA LYS A 857 11.75 51.85 -82.45
C LYS A 857 10.62 52.80 -81.99
N VAL A 858 10.96 53.54 -80.93
CA VAL A 858 10.48 54.90 -80.51
C VAL A 858 9.26 54.98 -79.58
N GLY A 859 9.55 55.20 -78.30
CA GLY A 859 9.19 56.46 -77.61
C GLY A 859 7.75 56.67 -77.14
N LEU A 860 7.47 56.27 -75.90
CA LEU A 860 6.42 56.83 -75.04
C LEU A 860 7.03 57.19 -73.66
N HIS A 861 6.39 58.10 -72.92
CA HIS A 861 7.01 58.81 -71.76
C HIS A 861 6.81 58.09 -70.40
N ASP A 862 7.70 58.39 -69.44
CA ASP A 862 7.76 57.79 -68.10
C ASP A 862 6.50 58.04 -67.23
N GLU A 863 5.74 59.11 -67.50
CA GLU A 863 4.63 59.59 -66.64
C GLU A 863 3.48 58.58 -66.46
N MET A 864 3.38 57.55 -67.31
CA MET A 864 2.36 56.49 -67.22
C MET A 864 2.70 55.35 -66.26
N LEU A 865 3.88 55.35 -65.61
CA LEU A 865 4.31 54.29 -64.68
C LEU A 865 4.31 54.71 -63.19
N ASP A 866 4.28 56.00 -62.88
CA ASP A 866 4.31 56.51 -61.50
C ASP A 866 3.06 56.11 -60.69
N ASP A 867 1.87 56.03 -61.30
CA ASP A 867 0.66 55.55 -60.62
C ASP A 867 0.78 54.07 -60.21
N THR A 868 1.39 53.22 -61.04
CA THR A 868 1.65 51.82 -60.71
C THR A 868 2.66 51.68 -59.57
N ASP A 869 3.75 52.43 -59.57
CA ASP A 869 4.77 52.36 -58.50
C ASP A 869 4.27 52.99 -57.18
N GLN A 870 3.44 54.05 -57.24
CA GLN A 870 2.76 54.58 -56.05
C GLN A 870 1.74 53.60 -55.46
N ARG A 871 0.95 52.93 -56.30
CA ARG A 871 0.01 51.88 -55.85
C ARG A 871 0.73 50.69 -55.21
N LEU A 872 1.84 50.24 -55.81
CA LEU A 872 2.66 49.17 -55.25
C LEU A 872 3.30 49.56 -53.91
N SER A 873 3.66 50.83 -53.75
CA SER A 873 4.23 51.36 -52.50
C SER A 873 3.19 51.47 -51.38
N ARG A 874 1.96 51.92 -51.69
CA ARG A 874 0.89 52.05 -50.69
C ARG A 874 0.44 50.70 -50.12
N ALA A 875 0.29 49.70 -50.99
CA ALA A 875 0.02 48.31 -50.61
C ALA A 875 1.16 47.64 -49.81
N MET A 876 2.34 48.27 -49.73
CA MET A 876 3.45 47.85 -48.86
C MET A 876 3.49 48.57 -47.51
N GLU A 877 2.78 49.68 -47.34
CA GLU A 877 2.69 50.41 -46.06
C GLU A 877 1.54 49.86 -45.20
N GLU A 878 0.42 49.46 -45.83
CA GLU A 878 -0.69 48.76 -45.17
C GLU A 878 -0.21 47.43 -44.55
N ALA A 879 0.58 46.64 -45.30
CA ALA A 879 1.16 45.37 -44.86
C ALA A 879 2.31 45.50 -43.82
N VAL A 880 2.46 46.66 -43.18
CA VAL A 880 3.43 46.93 -42.10
C VAL A 880 2.73 47.36 -40.80
N GLN A 881 1.43 47.63 -40.82
CA GLN A 881 0.69 48.06 -39.61
C GLN A 881 0.14 46.90 -38.77
N ASP A 882 -0.21 45.76 -39.37
CA ASP A 882 -0.74 44.58 -38.65
C ASP A 882 0.28 43.90 -37.70
N ASP A 883 1.59 44.07 -37.95
CA ASP A 883 2.67 43.43 -37.17
C ASP A 883 3.11 44.26 -35.93
N CYS A 884 2.41 45.34 -35.55
CA CYS A 884 2.95 46.38 -34.65
C CYS A 884 1.99 46.93 -33.56
N SER A 885 1.46 46.08 -32.68
CA SER A 885 0.85 46.53 -31.41
C SER A 885 0.97 45.53 -30.25
N GLY A 886 1.82 45.83 -29.25
CA GLY A 886 1.89 45.12 -27.96
C GLY A 886 3.31 44.67 -27.56
N GLY A 887 4.03 45.50 -26.79
CA GLY A 887 5.31 45.17 -26.13
C GLY A 887 5.12 44.35 -24.83
N ASP A 888 6.17 43.70 -24.28
CA ASP A 888 7.30 44.28 -23.50
C ASP A 888 6.84 44.64 -22.06
N ASP A 889 7.50 44.35 -20.94
CA ASP A 889 8.73 43.61 -20.53
C ASP A 889 8.38 42.86 -19.20
N GLU A 890 9.16 42.01 -18.51
CA GLU A 890 10.56 41.49 -18.55
C GLU A 890 10.46 39.97 -18.10
N LEU A 891 11.41 39.15 -17.61
CA LEU A 891 12.83 39.20 -17.19
C LEU A 891 13.42 37.76 -17.31
N VAL A 892 14.74 37.58 -17.46
CA VAL A 892 15.44 36.26 -17.52
C VAL A 892 16.82 36.36 -16.85
N PRO A 893 17.38 35.28 -16.26
CA PRO A 893 18.73 34.88 -16.69
C PRO A 893 19.00 33.34 -16.68
N ASP A 894 19.12 32.79 -17.90
CA ASP A 894 20.03 31.73 -18.40
C ASP A 894 20.36 30.42 -17.64
N GLU A 895 20.85 29.45 -18.43
CA GLU A 895 21.32 28.09 -18.08
C GLU A 895 20.23 27.06 -17.61
N SER A 896 20.20 25.80 -18.09
CA SER A 896 20.91 25.21 -19.24
C SER A 896 20.27 23.88 -19.75
N ILE A 897 20.26 23.73 -21.09
CA ILE A 897 20.58 22.51 -21.89
C ILE A 897 19.60 21.29 -21.91
N ASP A 898 19.17 20.99 -23.14
CA ASP A 898 18.79 19.73 -23.81
C ASP A 898 17.52 18.89 -23.49
N SER A 899 16.81 18.57 -24.60
CA SER A 899 16.00 17.36 -24.90
C SER A 899 14.68 17.11 -24.12
N GLU A 900 13.60 16.56 -24.71
CA GLU A 900 13.45 15.93 -26.04
C GLU A 900 12.03 16.12 -26.66
N GLU A 901 11.73 15.33 -27.70
CA GLU A 901 10.55 15.21 -28.59
C GLU A 901 9.20 15.93 -28.30
N LEU A 902 8.55 16.38 -29.38
CA LEU A 902 7.11 16.64 -29.43
C LEU A 902 6.47 16.02 -30.68
N VAL A 903 5.49 15.13 -30.45
CA VAL A 903 4.70 14.38 -31.45
C VAL A 903 3.52 15.26 -31.94
N PRO A 904 3.06 15.15 -33.20
CA PRO A 904 2.21 16.18 -33.80
C PRO A 904 0.72 16.07 -33.41
N ASP A 905 0.10 17.22 -33.16
CA ASP A 905 -1.36 17.39 -33.12
C ASP A 905 -1.87 18.05 -34.42
N GLY A 906 -3.16 17.91 -34.71
CA GLY A 906 -3.80 18.33 -35.96
C GLY A 906 -5.20 18.90 -35.80
N GLY A 907 -5.31 20.23 -35.76
CA GLY A 907 -6.57 20.98 -35.82
C GLY A 907 -6.41 22.21 -36.72
N GLY A 908 -7.16 22.27 -37.82
CA GLY A 908 -6.85 23.21 -38.91
C GLY A 908 -7.48 24.60 -38.77
N THR A 909 -6.79 25.60 -39.34
CA THR A 909 -7.41 26.73 -40.06
C THR A 909 -6.63 27.01 -41.34
N HIS A 910 -7.29 27.55 -42.37
CA HIS A 910 -6.76 27.64 -43.72
C HIS A 910 -6.03 28.98 -44.02
N GLU A 911 -5.34 29.01 -45.17
CA GLU A 911 -4.92 30.23 -45.91
C GLU A 911 -3.64 31.01 -45.49
N ALA A 912 -2.55 30.33 -45.12
CA ALA A 912 -1.21 30.97 -45.04
C ALA A 912 -0.04 30.24 -45.75
N THR A 913 -0.09 28.92 -45.89
CA THR A 913 1.13 28.09 -46.06
C THR A 913 1.59 27.81 -47.50
N ARG A 914 0.94 28.35 -48.55
CA ARG A 914 1.26 27.98 -49.96
C ARG A 914 2.60 28.49 -50.51
N ASN A 915 3.25 29.47 -49.86
CA ASN A 915 4.45 30.13 -50.40
C ASN A 915 5.79 29.75 -49.74
N LEU A 916 5.81 28.85 -48.75
CA LEU A 916 7.04 28.47 -48.04
C LEU A 916 7.79 27.29 -48.69
N SER A 917 7.11 26.44 -49.46
CA SER A 917 7.67 25.20 -50.03
C SER A 917 8.65 25.39 -51.20
N ASN A 918 8.59 26.53 -51.91
CA ASN A 918 9.45 26.81 -53.08
C ASN A 918 10.73 27.61 -52.76
N ASN A 919 10.84 28.25 -51.59
CA ASN A 919 11.91 29.22 -51.34
C ASN A 919 13.26 28.58 -50.97
N ASN A 920 13.28 27.43 -50.28
CA ASN A 920 14.55 26.85 -49.81
C ASN A 920 15.38 26.15 -50.89
N THR A 921 14.78 25.72 -52.00
CA THR A 921 15.52 25.29 -53.20
C THR A 921 16.12 26.47 -53.95
N GLN A 922 15.53 27.66 -53.86
CA GLN A 922 15.99 28.88 -54.52
C GLN A 922 17.21 29.54 -53.87
N TRP A 923 17.49 29.30 -52.58
CA TRP A 923 18.72 29.81 -51.95
C TRP A 923 19.98 29.05 -52.38
N LEU A 924 19.85 27.79 -52.81
CA LEU A 924 20.98 26.91 -53.15
C LEU A 924 21.71 27.30 -54.45
N SER A 925 21.10 28.15 -55.29
CA SER A 925 21.77 28.73 -56.46
C SER A 925 22.65 29.92 -56.12
N PHE A 926 22.56 30.50 -54.92
CA PHE A 926 23.37 31.66 -54.52
C PHE A 926 24.64 31.25 -53.78
N GLN A 927 25.79 31.70 -54.29
CA GLN A 927 27.06 31.69 -53.57
C GLN A 927 27.39 33.11 -53.09
N MET A 928 27.99 33.25 -51.91
CA MET A 928 28.29 34.56 -51.32
C MET A 928 29.74 34.67 -50.91
N SER A 929 30.38 35.79 -51.22
CA SER A 929 31.72 36.07 -50.71
C SER A 929 31.71 36.31 -49.18
N SER A 930 32.85 36.11 -48.54
CA SER A 930 33.04 36.43 -47.12
C SER A 930 32.77 37.90 -46.76
N HIS A 931 32.80 38.82 -47.74
CA HIS A 931 32.44 40.22 -47.53
C HIS A 931 30.91 40.42 -47.46
N VAL A 932 30.15 39.66 -48.27
CA VAL A 932 28.69 39.64 -48.20
C VAL A 932 28.22 38.99 -46.90
N VAL A 933 28.85 37.89 -46.47
CA VAL A 933 28.56 37.25 -45.17
C VAL A 933 28.82 38.21 -44.01
N LYS A 934 29.95 38.92 -43.99
CA LYS A 934 30.23 39.96 -42.98
C LYS A 934 29.20 41.09 -43.01
N PHE A 935 28.80 41.57 -44.19
CA PHE A 935 27.73 42.56 -44.33
C PHE A 935 26.39 42.05 -43.77
N LEU A 936 26.06 40.78 -43.95
CA LEU A 936 24.83 40.16 -43.41
C LEU A 936 24.91 39.84 -41.91
N GLN A 937 26.10 39.70 -41.34
CA GLN A 937 26.31 39.54 -39.89
C GLN A 937 26.33 40.88 -39.16
N GLN A 938 26.91 41.93 -39.75
CA GLN A 938 27.20 43.22 -39.09
C GLN A 938 26.33 44.39 -39.56
N GLY A 939 25.65 44.27 -40.71
CA GLY A 939 24.85 45.35 -41.30
C GLY A 939 23.52 45.61 -40.60
N ASP A 940 22.88 46.73 -40.93
CA ASP A 940 21.63 47.17 -40.30
C ASP A 940 20.43 46.25 -40.63
N LYS A 941 19.49 46.05 -39.68
CA LYS A 941 18.34 45.13 -39.82
C LYS A 941 17.51 45.45 -41.07
N LYS A 942 17.34 46.75 -41.36
CA LYS A 942 16.66 47.28 -42.57
C LYS A 942 17.37 46.93 -43.88
N TYR A 943 18.71 46.95 -43.92
CA TYR A 943 19.44 46.59 -45.14
C TYR A 943 19.51 45.07 -45.36
N ARG A 944 19.49 44.26 -44.27
CA ARG A 944 19.37 42.80 -44.37
C ARG A 944 18.03 42.38 -44.99
N SER A 945 16.91 42.97 -44.58
CA SER A 945 15.59 42.64 -45.15
C SER A 945 15.46 43.04 -46.62
N PHE A 946 15.97 44.22 -47.02
CA PHE A 946 16.05 44.60 -48.43
C PHE A 946 16.94 43.65 -49.24
N PHE A 947 18.09 43.22 -48.72
CA PHE A 947 18.97 42.27 -49.41
C PHE A 947 18.25 40.94 -49.65
N VAL A 948 17.60 40.38 -48.61
CA VAL A 948 16.80 39.15 -48.70
C VAL A 948 15.68 39.29 -49.73
N ARG A 949 14.98 40.42 -49.78
CA ARG A 949 13.94 40.69 -50.78
C ARG A 949 14.51 40.72 -52.21
N ARG A 950 15.64 41.40 -52.44
CA ARG A 950 16.29 41.44 -53.76
C ARG A 950 16.78 40.07 -54.22
N MET A 951 17.28 39.23 -53.31
CA MET A 951 17.68 37.86 -53.65
C MET A 951 16.48 36.99 -54.05
N ARG A 952 15.33 37.09 -53.36
CA ARG A 952 14.10 36.38 -53.78
C ARG A 952 13.67 36.77 -55.20
N GLN A 953 13.73 38.06 -55.57
CA GLN A 953 13.39 38.50 -56.93
C GLN A 953 14.36 37.95 -58.00
N LEU A 954 15.66 37.94 -57.72
CA LEU A 954 16.64 37.32 -58.63
C LEU A 954 16.42 35.80 -58.73
N ALA A 955 16.01 35.14 -57.66
CA ALA A 955 15.72 33.71 -57.63
C ALA A 955 14.43 33.32 -58.37
N SER A 956 13.42 34.20 -58.37
CA SER A 956 12.17 34.02 -59.11
C SER A 956 12.28 34.30 -60.61
N GLY A 957 13.50 34.50 -61.13
CA GLY A 957 13.75 34.80 -62.54
C GLY A 957 13.47 36.25 -62.94
N GLU A 958 13.24 37.16 -62.00
CA GLU A 958 13.06 38.58 -62.36
C GLU A 958 14.40 39.18 -62.82
N ARG A 959 14.39 39.85 -63.98
CA ARG A 959 15.57 40.48 -64.61
C ARG A 959 15.30 41.94 -64.99
N SER A 960 14.53 42.65 -64.17
CA SER A 960 14.22 44.07 -64.36
C SER A 960 15.47 44.95 -64.30
N ARG A 961 15.43 46.15 -64.90
CA ARG A 961 16.58 47.10 -65.02
C ARG A 961 17.15 47.56 -63.65
N ILE A 962 16.40 47.39 -62.57
CA ILE A 962 16.78 47.68 -61.18
C ILE A 962 17.54 46.49 -60.55
N LEU A 963 17.30 45.27 -61.05
CA LEU A 963 17.88 44.01 -60.58
C LEU A 963 19.10 43.57 -61.39
N GLN A 964 19.06 43.63 -62.72
CA GLN A 964 20.14 43.17 -63.60
C GLN A 964 20.61 44.29 -64.54
N LYS A 965 21.43 45.21 -64.03
CA LYS A 965 22.09 46.25 -64.84
C LYS A 965 23.54 45.84 -65.10
N PRO A 966 23.96 45.55 -66.35
CA PRO A 966 25.35 45.20 -66.64
C PRO A 966 26.28 46.41 -66.42
N LEU A 967 27.43 46.18 -65.78
CA LEU A 967 28.46 47.20 -65.62
C LEU A 967 29.21 47.43 -66.94
N LYS A 968 29.34 48.68 -67.35
CA LYS A 968 30.16 49.05 -68.52
C LYS A 968 31.63 49.16 -68.12
N GLY A 969 32.47 48.29 -68.69
CA GLY A 969 33.93 48.33 -68.54
C GLY A 969 34.56 47.20 -67.73
N SER A 970 33.80 46.17 -67.31
CA SER A 970 34.36 44.92 -66.80
C SER A 970 34.84 44.00 -67.93
N LYS A 971 35.77 43.09 -67.62
CA LYS A 971 36.23 42.02 -68.52
C LYS A 971 35.29 40.82 -68.52
N THR A 972 34.66 40.55 -67.38
CA THR A 972 33.60 39.54 -67.19
C THR A 972 32.22 40.20 -67.11
N LEU A 973 31.14 39.43 -67.31
CA LEU A 973 29.77 39.93 -67.18
C LEU A 973 29.39 40.07 -65.69
N ILE A 974 29.48 41.30 -65.18
CA ILE A 974 29.15 41.66 -63.80
C ILE A 974 27.88 42.54 -63.79
N TYR A 975 26.92 42.17 -62.95
CA TYR A 975 25.64 42.86 -62.80
C TYR A 975 25.59 43.69 -61.50
N GLU A 976 24.94 44.85 -61.58
CA GLU A 976 24.61 45.76 -60.49
C GLU A 976 23.12 45.67 -60.16
N THR A 977 22.78 45.32 -58.92
CA THR A 977 21.42 45.42 -58.37
C THR A 977 21.33 46.61 -57.41
N TYR A 978 20.24 47.37 -57.47
CA TYR A 978 19.95 48.45 -56.53
C TYR A 978 19.29 47.86 -55.28
N LEU A 979 19.97 47.94 -54.13
CA LEU A 979 19.41 47.47 -52.85
C LEU A 979 18.12 48.23 -52.52
N GLU A 980 18.24 49.56 -52.49
CA GLU A 980 17.21 50.57 -52.28
C GLU A 980 17.61 51.81 -53.10
N GLN A 981 16.64 52.54 -53.67
CA GLN A 981 16.94 53.68 -54.54
C GLN A 981 17.67 54.82 -53.79
N LYS A 982 17.19 55.16 -52.57
CA LYS A 982 17.64 56.34 -51.82
C LYS A 982 18.96 56.17 -51.05
N SER A 983 19.30 54.96 -50.55
CA SER A 983 20.52 54.78 -49.72
C SER A 983 21.83 54.56 -50.50
N GLY A 984 21.78 54.47 -51.83
CA GLY A 984 22.98 54.41 -52.69
C GLY A 984 23.80 53.11 -52.62
N HIS A 985 23.30 52.09 -51.92
CA HIS A 985 23.90 50.75 -51.87
C HIS A 985 23.58 49.92 -53.12
N ARG A 986 24.52 49.07 -53.49
CA ARG A 986 24.52 48.21 -54.69
C ARG A 986 25.01 46.82 -54.33
N ILE A 987 24.45 45.82 -54.99
CA ILE A 987 24.89 44.42 -54.91
C ILE A 987 25.56 44.08 -56.24
N LEU A 988 26.76 43.50 -56.19
CA LEU A 988 27.55 43.11 -57.36
C LEU A 988 27.60 41.58 -57.46
N TRP A 989 27.18 41.03 -58.61
CA TRP A 989 27.08 39.58 -58.81
C TRP A 989 27.42 39.14 -60.25
N THR A 990 27.69 37.85 -60.42
CA THR A 990 27.94 37.18 -61.71
C THR A 990 27.10 35.91 -61.81
N GLU A 991 26.67 35.52 -63.02
CA GLU A 991 25.85 34.33 -63.27
C GLU A 991 26.66 33.28 -64.04
N GLU A 992 26.88 32.09 -63.46
CA GLU A 992 27.70 31.00 -64.04
C GLU A 992 27.03 29.64 -63.77
N ASN A 993 26.84 28.84 -64.82
CA ASN A 993 26.30 27.47 -64.75
C ASN A 993 24.99 27.35 -63.93
N SER A 994 24.07 28.30 -64.09
CA SER A 994 22.81 28.42 -63.31
C SER A 994 22.99 28.73 -61.81
N SER A 995 24.16 29.21 -61.39
CA SER A 995 24.43 29.73 -60.05
C SER A 995 24.76 31.23 -60.10
N ILE A 996 24.32 31.96 -59.07
CA ILE A 996 24.52 33.40 -58.91
C ILE A 996 25.56 33.63 -57.80
N VAL A 997 26.74 34.12 -58.17
CA VAL A 997 27.82 34.43 -57.23
C VAL A 997 27.75 35.90 -56.84
N ILE A 998 27.46 36.19 -55.58
CA ILE A 998 27.37 37.53 -55.01
C ILE A 998 28.72 37.92 -54.41
N TRP A 999 29.37 38.91 -55.03
CA TRP A 999 30.73 39.31 -54.70
C TRP A 999 30.77 40.36 -53.60
N TYR A 1000 29.94 41.41 -53.68
CA TYR A 1000 29.96 42.53 -52.73
C TYR A 1000 28.59 43.20 -52.55
N VAL A 1001 28.37 43.79 -51.37
CA VAL A 1001 27.37 44.85 -51.15
C VAL A 1001 28.13 46.12 -50.76
N ALA A 1002 27.98 47.19 -51.54
CA ALA A 1002 28.83 48.39 -51.43
C ALA A 1002 28.09 49.67 -51.85
N LYS A 1003 28.62 50.85 -51.51
CA LYS A 1003 28.09 52.14 -52.00
C LYS A 1003 28.55 52.40 -53.43
N HIS A 1004 27.71 53.05 -54.25
CA HIS A 1004 27.98 53.31 -55.68
C HIS A 1004 29.41 53.82 -56.00
N LYS A 1005 29.97 54.72 -55.17
CA LYS A 1005 31.35 55.25 -55.32
C LYS A 1005 32.47 54.19 -55.29
N GLN A 1006 32.21 52.98 -54.79
CA GLN A 1006 33.20 51.88 -54.69
C GLN A 1006 33.09 50.86 -55.84
N VAL A 1007 32.01 50.88 -56.62
CA VAL A 1007 31.66 49.82 -57.59
C VAL A 1007 32.77 49.59 -58.61
N SER A 1008 33.32 50.64 -59.23
CA SER A 1008 34.37 50.51 -60.25
C SER A 1008 35.67 49.87 -59.75
N ARG A 1009 36.01 50.04 -58.47
CA ARG A 1009 37.18 49.37 -57.85
C ARG A 1009 36.90 47.90 -57.55
N LEU A 1010 35.70 47.59 -57.07
CA LEU A 1010 35.29 46.22 -56.77
C LEU A 1010 35.13 45.38 -58.05
N MET A 1011 34.66 45.99 -59.14
CA MET A 1011 34.58 45.41 -60.48
C MET A 1011 35.94 44.85 -60.94
N GLN A 1012 37.01 45.64 -60.83
CA GLN A 1012 38.37 45.21 -61.18
C GLN A 1012 38.86 44.03 -60.32
N LEU A 1013 38.51 44.00 -59.03
CA LEU A 1013 38.87 42.89 -58.13
C LEU A 1013 38.13 41.59 -58.46
N ILE A 1014 36.90 41.65 -58.97
CA ILE A 1014 36.15 40.47 -59.44
C ILE A 1014 36.83 39.90 -60.70
N ASP A 1015 37.13 40.74 -61.68
CA ASP A 1015 37.82 40.34 -62.92
C ASP A 1015 39.20 39.69 -62.62
N ASP A 1016 39.99 40.31 -61.75
CA ASP A 1016 41.29 39.77 -61.32
C ASP A 1016 41.13 38.44 -60.55
N SER A 1017 40.11 38.31 -59.71
CA SER A 1017 39.81 37.06 -58.97
C SER A 1017 39.49 35.91 -59.93
N LYS A 1018 38.58 36.12 -60.89
CA LYS A 1018 38.22 35.14 -61.94
C LYS A 1018 39.48 34.69 -62.71
N SER A 1019 40.36 35.65 -63.04
CA SER A 1019 41.62 35.37 -63.73
C SER A 1019 42.62 34.51 -62.93
N ARG A 1020 42.46 34.37 -61.61
CA ARG A 1020 43.30 33.52 -60.75
C ARG A 1020 42.70 32.14 -60.55
N SER A 1021 41.39 32.04 -60.32
CA SER A 1021 40.69 30.75 -60.19
C SER A 1021 40.88 29.85 -61.42
N ALA A 1022 40.85 30.43 -62.62
CA ALA A 1022 41.14 29.73 -63.88
C ALA A 1022 42.57 29.13 -63.99
N ARG A 1023 43.49 29.50 -63.09
CA ARG A 1023 44.87 28.97 -63.01
C ARG A 1023 45.07 27.98 -61.87
N GLN A 1024 44.01 27.62 -61.13
CA GLN A 1024 44.07 26.80 -59.92
C GLN A 1024 43.25 25.50 -59.99
N HIS A 1025 42.73 25.14 -61.17
CA HIS A 1025 42.14 23.81 -61.38
C HIS A 1025 43.22 22.73 -61.32
N MET A 1026 42.97 21.69 -60.52
CA MET A 1026 43.85 20.53 -60.36
C MET A 1026 43.82 19.66 -61.63
N PRO A 1027 44.94 19.02 -62.04
CA PRO A 1027 44.93 18.09 -63.16
C PRO A 1027 44.11 16.83 -62.87
N ASP A 1028 43.31 16.37 -63.84
CA ASP A 1028 42.43 15.20 -63.71
C ASP A 1028 43.19 13.90 -63.36
N SER A 1029 44.49 13.83 -63.65
CA SER A 1029 45.35 12.69 -63.31
C SER A 1029 45.35 12.37 -61.81
N LEU A 1030 45.39 13.38 -60.94
CA LEU A 1030 45.41 13.19 -59.48
C LEU A 1030 44.03 12.74 -58.94
N VAL A 1031 42.95 13.12 -59.63
CA VAL A 1031 41.58 12.71 -59.27
C VAL A 1031 41.39 11.22 -59.52
N ASN A 1032 41.93 10.71 -60.64
CA ASN A 1032 41.91 9.29 -60.98
C ASN A 1032 42.78 8.45 -60.03
N GLU A 1033 43.90 8.99 -59.55
CA GLU A 1033 44.80 8.33 -58.59
C GLU A 1033 44.07 8.05 -57.27
N LEU A 1034 43.37 9.05 -56.72
CA LEU A 1034 42.57 8.93 -55.48
C LEU A 1034 41.32 8.03 -55.62
N GLN A 1035 40.87 7.74 -56.85
CA GLN A 1035 39.80 6.77 -57.13
C GLN A 1035 40.30 5.32 -57.22
N ASN A 1036 41.60 5.11 -57.45
CA ASN A 1036 42.20 3.78 -57.49
C ASN A 1036 42.54 3.25 -56.09
N GLU A 1037 42.80 4.14 -55.12
CA GLU A 1037 43.01 3.77 -53.71
C GLU A 1037 41.71 3.45 -52.93
N GLY A 1038 40.54 3.55 -53.59
CA GLY A 1038 39.23 3.27 -52.96
C GLY A 1038 38.75 4.31 -51.94
N LEU A 1039 39.49 5.41 -51.76
CA LEU A 1039 39.15 6.53 -50.88
C LEU A 1039 38.01 7.39 -51.44
N LEU A 1040 37.77 7.32 -52.74
CA LEU A 1040 36.58 7.84 -53.42
C LEU A 1040 35.84 6.67 -54.11
N PRO A 1041 34.50 6.60 -54.03
CA PRO A 1041 33.74 5.64 -54.81
C PRO A 1041 33.85 5.97 -56.31
N GLN A 1042 34.07 4.93 -57.12
CA GLN A 1042 33.90 5.02 -58.58
C GLN A 1042 32.39 5.16 -58.89
N ASN A 1043 32.06 5.95 -59.92
CA ASN A 1043 30.68 6.34 -60.28
C ASN A 1043 29.86 5.22 -60.93
#